data_AF-A0A377ZSI2-F1
#
_entry.id   AF-A0A377ZSI2-F1
#
_cell.length_a   1.000
_cell.length_b   1.000
_cell.length_c   1.000
_cell.angle_alpha   90.00
_cell.angle_beta   90.00
_cell.angle_gamma   90.00
#
_symmetry.space_group_name_H-M   'P 1'
#
loop_
_entity.id
_entity.type
_entity.pdbx_description
1 polymer ?
#
loop_
_entity_poly.entity_id
_entity_poly.type
_entity_poly.pdbx_seq_one_letter_code
_entity_poly.pdbx_strand_id
1 'polypeptide(L)'
;MNAEQTTGRVWNRRRTEKQRRLAEANMPGKVIPTDQLVSVLENLLAPGDRVVLEGNNQKQADFLSRMLAEVNPQKIHDLHMIMPSVGRSEHLDLFEKGIARKLDFSFSGTQSLRISQLLEDGLLEIGAIHTYIELYSRLYVDLSPNVALIAGYKADRKGNLYTGPSTEDTPALVEAAAFHDGIVIAQVNELVDDECDLPRVDIPGSWIDYVVVADKPFFIEPLFTRDPRLIKQEHILMAMMAIKGIYAEHQVQSLNHGIGFNTAAIELLLPTYGEQLGLKGKICKHWTLNPHPTLIPAIESGWVESVHCFGGELGMEEYIRARPDIFFTGPDGSMRSNRAFCQLAGQYAVDMFIGSTLQVDGLANSSTVTRGRLSGFGGAPNMGHDPHGRRHATPAWLNMITEPDPMQRGKKLVVQMVETFQAGVKPTFVETLDAVEVAKTSGMPLAPVMIYGDDVTHVLTEEGIAYLYRAESLEERRAMVAAVAGITDIGLGVDAKRVAALRQSGKVVYPEDLGIRRSDATRSLLAAGSVADPGGVVRRTVQPTGKIPELVMKNLSPLHAESRVSWLAHTASACLIDEARLSPKPGLVDSRGNGAHQDLNLALMERSARSLQPTFHALAEQSWRRPADIALRETVGRLGREGEAQMMLATGGVNTHRGAIWALGLLVSAVAMLGGEGQSQAIADAAAALARLPDGFAPKSFSKGLRASRRWQVPGAREEAQCGFPHITRLALPQLQHSRARGASEPQAQLDALMAIMTSLSDTCVLSRAGMAGLQAMQQGACEVLAAGGCASFAGRAALARLDAIMLAQNASPGGAADLLAATLFLDRVAG
;
A
#
# COMPACT_ATOMS: atom_id res chain seq x y z
N MET A 1 -53.83 -50.58 0.12
CA MET A 1 -53.87 -49.15 -0.27
C MET A 1 -53.49 -48.33 0.95
N ASN A 2 -52.20 -48.02 1.12
CA ASN A 2 -51.78 -47.03 2.10
C ASN A 2 -51.44 -45.76 1.32
N ALA A 3 -52.25 -44.73 1.52
CA ALA A 3 -52.06 -43.43 0.93
C ALA A 3 -50.76 -42.81 1.48
N GLU A 4 -49.78 -42.64 0.61
CA GLU A 4 -48.66 -41.73 0.87
C GLU A 4 -49.24 -40.33 1.09
N GLN A 5 -49.24 -39.89 2.34
CA GLN A 5 -49.45 -38.49 2.69
C GLN A 5 -48.32 -37.69 2.05
N THR A 6 -48.62 -37.11 0.89
CA THR A 6 -47.82 -36.06 0.28
C THR A 6 -47.84 -34.87 1.24
N THR A 7 -46.77 -34.73 2.03
CA THR A 7 -46.54 -33.51 2.80
C THR A 7 -46.45 -32.36 1.80
N GLY A 8 -47.43 -31.46 1.86
CA GLY A 8 -47.54 -30.33 0.93
C GLY A 8 -46.24 -29.52 0.88
N ARG A 9 -45.90 -28.99 -0.30
CA ARG A 9 -44.70 -28.17 -0.48
C ARG A 9 -44.76 -26.95 0.45
N VAL A 10 -43.75 -26.83 1.32
CA VAL A 10 -43.61 -25.69 2.26
C VAL A 10 -42.92 -24.53 1.54
N TRP A 11 -43.60 -23.39 1.41
CA TRP A 11 -43.16 -22.24 0.62
C TRP A 11 -42.41 -21.16 1.41
N ASN A 12 -42.39 -21.27 2.74
CA ASN A 12 -41.79 -20.28 3.66
C ASN A 12 -40.57 -20.83 4.42
N ARG A 13 -39.88 -21.85 3.89
CA ARG A 13 -38.77 -22.53 4.61
C ARG A 13 -37.68 -21.58 5.09
N ARG A 14 -37.29 -20.59 4.28
CA ARG A 14 -36.25 -19.61 4.64
C ARG A 14 -36.69 -18.67 5.75
N ARG A 15 -37.92 -18.16 5.67
CA ARG A 15 -38.53 -17.35 6.74
C ARG A 15 -38.58 -18.12 8.06
N THR A 16 -39.03 -19.37 8.02
CA THR A 16 -39.05 -20.23 9.22
C THR A 16 -37.64 -20.45 9.77
N GLU A 17 -36.66 -20.66 8.89
CA GLU A 17 -35.25 -20.83 9.29
C GLU A 17 -34.67 -19.56 9.91
N LYS A 18 -34.89 -18.39 9.30
CA LYS A 18 -34.51 -17.10 9.90
C LYS A 18 -35.14 -16.93 11.28
N GLN A 19 -36.44 -17.18 11.42
CA GLN A 19 -37.14 -17.09 12.71
C GLN A 19 -36.54 -18.03 13.77
N ARG A 20 -36.18 -19.27 13.40
CA ARG A 20 -35.51 -20.22 14.30
C ARG A 20 -34.18 -19.65 14.80
N ARG A 21 -33.32 -19.17 13.90
CA ARG A 21 -32.00 -18.60 14.27
C ARG A 21 -32.11 -17.34 15.11
N LEU A 22 -33.07 -16.45 14.79
CA LEU A 22 -33.34 -15.26 15.60
C LEU A 22 -33.80 -15.62 17.02
N ALA A 23 -34.62 -16.66 17.17
CA ALA A 23 -35.04 -17.15 18.49
C ALA A 23 -33.89 -17.78 19.28
N GLU A 24 -32.99 -18.51 18.62
CA GLU A 24 -31.79 -19.12 19.23
C GLU A 24 -30.76 -18.08 19.70
N ALA A 25 -30.63 -16.97 18.97
CA ALA A 25 -29.81 -15.84 19.41
C ALA A 25 -30.36 -15.17 20.69
N ASN A 26 -31.66 -15.32 20.98
CA ASN A 26 -32.34 -14.88 22.21
C ASN A 26 -32.04 -13.42 22.63
N MET A 27 -32.14 -12.51 21.66
CA MET A 27 -31.87 -11.08 21.88
C MET A 27 -33.16 -10.30 22.21
N PRO A 28 -33.18 -9.47 23.28
CA PRO A 28 -34.38 -8.68 23.65
C PRO A 28 -34.69 -7.52 22.69
N GLY A 29 -33.82 -7.25 21.72
CA GLY A 29 -33.96 -6.21 20.72
C GLY A 29 -32.86 -6.32 19.67
N LYS A 30 -32.66 -5.28 18.86
CA LYS A 30 -31.69 -5.31 17.75
C LYS A 30 -30.24 -5.07 18.15
N VAL A 31 -29.97 -4.65 19.38
CA VAL A 31 -28.61 -4.27 19.79
C VAL A 31 -27.91 -5.48 20.41
N ILE A 32 -26.86 -5.97 19.74
CA ILE A 32 -25.97 -7.01 20.26
C ILE A 32 -24.95 -6.37 21.21
N PRO A 33 -24.82 -6.86 22.46
CA PRO A 33 -23.72 -6.50 23.34
C PRO A 33 -22.37 -6.89 22.70
N THR A 34 -21.43 -5.94 22.66
CA THR A 34 -20.13 -6.10 21.99
C THR A 34 -19.37 -7.35 22.45
N ASP A 35 -19.45 -7.70 23.73
CA ASP A 35 -18.80 -8.87 24.35
C ASP A 35 -19.47 -10.22 24.04
N GLN A 36 -20.71 -10.20 23.54
CA GLN A 36 -21.48 -11.40 23.20
C GLN A 36 -21.47 -11.72 21.70
N LEU A 37 -20.86 -10.86 20.88
CA LEU A 37 -20.96 -10.95 19.43
C LEU A 37 -20.55 -12.33 18.86
N VAL A 38 -19.45 -12.92 19.32
CA VAL A 38 -19.00 -14.25 18.83
C VAL A 38 -20.06 -15.32 19.10
N SER A 39 -20.60 -15.37 20.32
CA SER A 39 -21.66 -16.33 20.66
C SER A 39 -22.93 -16.10 19.84
N VAL A 40 -23.27 -14.85 19.54
CA VAL A 40 -24.43 -14.53 18.70
C VAL A 40 -24.18 -14.93 17.25
N LEU A 41 -22.97 -14.71 16.70
CA LEU A 41 -22.59 -15.18 15.37
C LEU A 41 -22.70 -16.71 15.26
N GLU A 42 -22.24 -17.45 16.27
CA GLU A 42 -22.37 -18.92 16.30
C GLU A 42 -23.83 -19.44 16.29
N ASN A 43 -24.79 -18.61 16.71
CA ASN A 43 -26.21 -18.97 16.70
C ASN A 43 -26.95 -18.48 15.43
N LEU A 44 -26.46 -17.40 14.81
CA LEU A 44 -27.08 -16.80 13.62
C LEU A 44 -26.54 -17.37 12.31
N LEU A 45 -25.29 -17.84 12.30
CA LEU A 45 -24.69 -18.51 11.14
C LEU A 45 -24.93 -20.03 11.23
N ALA A 46 -24.95 -20.68 10.07
CA ALA A 46 -24.92 -22.13 9.95
C ALA A 46 -23.81 -22.57 8.99
N PRO A 47 -23.31 -23.81 9.12
CA PRO A 47 -22.38 -24.37 8.14
C PRO A 47 -22.90 -24.28 6.70
N GLY A 48 -22.02 -23.91 5.77
CA GLY A 48 -22.37 -23.77 4.36
C GLY A 48 -23.16 -22.51 3.99
N ASP A 49 -23.44 -21.62 4.93
CA ASP A 49 -24.10 -20.34 4.62
C ASP A 49 -23.28 -19.51 3.63
N ARG A 50 -23.99 -18.81 2.76
CA ARG A 50 -23.45 -17.74 1.91
C ARG A 50 -23.40 -16.47 2.72
N VAL A 51 -22.20 -16.03 3.05
CA VAL A 51 -21.95 -14.88 3.91
C VAL A 51 -21.37 -13.76 3.07
N VAL A 52 -22.16 -12.72 2.87
CA VAL A 52 -21.63 -11.44 2.40
C VAL A 52 -20.91 -10.79 3.56
N LEU A 53 -19.61 -10.57 3.41
CA LEU A 53 -18.80 -9.83 4.38
C LEU A 53 -18.32 -8.55 3.71
N GLU A 54 -18.66 -7.42 4.31
CA GLU A 54 -18.31 -6.10 3.80
C GLU A 54 -16.80 -5.83 3.97
N GLY A 55 -16.01 -6.33 3.01
CA GLY A 55 -14.74 -5.74 2.64
C GLY A 55 -14.97 -4.92 1.40
N ASN A 56 -15.36 -3.65 1.52
CA ASN A 56 -15.47 -2.78 0.35
C ASN A 56 -14.08 -2.33 -0.11
N ASN A 57 -13.99 -1.45 -1.10
CA ASN A 57 -12.68 -0.90 -1.47
C ASN A 57 -12.09 0.01 -0.40
N GLN A 58 -12.94 0.73 0.35
CA GLN A 58 -12.48 1.60 1.43
C GLN A 58 -12.98 1.07 2.77
N LYS A 59 -14.30 1.11 3.03
CA LYS A 59 -14.89 0.68 4.30
C LYS A 59 -14.79 -0.83 4.52
N GLN A 60 -14.33 -1.22 5.70
CA GLN A 60 -14.26 -2.61 6.14
C GLN A 60 -15.12 -2.80 7.39
N ALA A 61 -15.94 -3.85 7.44
CA ALA A 61 -16.54 -4.34 8.67
C ALA A 61 -15.52 -5.13 9.50
N ASP A 62 -14.43 -4.45 9.92
CA ASP A 62 -13.25 -5.08 10.52
C ASP A 62 -13.51 -5.70 11.89
N PHE A 63 -14.49 -5.20 12.65
CA PHE A 63 -14.86 -5.81 13.92
C PHE A 63 -15.63 -7.11 13.68
N LEU A 64 -16.61 -7.10 12.78
CA LEU A 64 -17.34 -8.31 12.41
C LEU A 64 -16.42 -9.36 11.77
N SER A 65 -15.49 -8.97 10.89
CA SER A 65 -14.57 -9.92 10.26
C SER A 65 -13.60 -10.56 11.26
N ARG A 66 -13.05 -9.77 12.20
CA ARG A 66 -12.22 -10.30 13.30
C ARG A 66 -13.01 -11.25 14.18
N MET A 67 -14.22 -10.88 14.59
CA MET A 67 -15.04 -11.73 15.46
C MET A 67 -15.53 -12.99 14.75
N LEU A 68 -15.80 -12.92 13.44
CA LEU A 68 -16.09 -14.10 12.63
C LEU A 68 -14.91 -15.07 12.60
N ALA A 69 -13.67 -14.58 12.61
CA ALA A 69 -12.49 -15.45 12.69
C ALA A 69 -12.28 -16.12 14.06
N GLU A 70 -13.02 -15.72 15.10
CA GLU A 70 -12.95 -16.28 16.45
C GLU A 70 -14.08 -17.27 16.77
N VAL A 71 -15.01 -17.51 15.84
CA VAL A 71 -16.06 -18.52 16.03
C VAL A 71 -15.48 -19.94 16.06
N ASN A 72 -16.17 -20.85 16.72
CA ASN A 72 -15.77 -22.25 16.77
C ASN A 72 -15.94 -22.94 15.40
N PRO A 73 -14.84 -23.41 14.74
CA PRO A 73 -14.91 -24.06 13.44
C PRO A 73 -15.66 -25.41 13.46
N GLN A 74 -15.90 -26.00 14.64
CA GLN A 74 -16.76 -27.19 14.75
C GLN A 74 -18.26 -26.87 14.67
N LYS A 75 -18.64 -25.61 14.92
CA LYS A 75 -20.02 -25.14 14.79
C LYS A 75 -20.26 -24.46 13.45
N ILE A 76 -19.31 -23.64 13.02
CA ILE A 76 -19.40 -22.83 11.81
C ILE A 76 -18.22 -23.20 10.90
N HIS A 77 -18.52 -23.87 9.80
CA HIS A 77 -17.54 -24.31 8.81
C HIS A 77 -18.13 -24.27 7.40
N ASP A 78 -17.29 -24.46 6.40
CA ASP A 78 -17.66 -24.49 4.98
C ASP A 78 -18.41 -23.24 4.51
N LEU A 79 -18.21 -22.09 5.17
CA LEU A 79 -18.84 -20.85 4.73
C LEU A 79 -18.44 -20.52 3.29
N HIS A 80 -19.43 -20.05 2.54
CA HIS A 80 -19.22 -19.47 1.22
C HIS A 80 -19.14 -17.95 1.36
N MET A 81 -17.91 -17.43 1.38
CA MET A 81 -17.65 -16.01 1.50
C MET A 81 -17.88 -15.29 0.17
N ILE A 82 -18.67 -14.21 0.23
CA ILE A 82 -18.93 -13.32 -0.88
C ILE A 82 -18.43 -11.92 -0.49
N MET A 83 -17.36 -11.46 -1.14
CA MET A 83 -16.64 -10.26 -0.70
C MET A 83 -16.32 -9.35 -1.88
N PRO A 84 -16.83 -8.11 -1.95
CA PRO A 84 -16.43 -7.18 -3.01
C PRO A 84 -14.91 -7.01 -3.06
N SER A 85 -14.28 -6.85 -1.90
CA SER A 85 -12.83 -6.78 -1.73
C SER A 85 -12.32 -7.65 -0.58
N VAL A 86 -11.19 -8.31 -0.83
CA VAL A 86 -10.42 -9.08 0.15
C VAL A 86 -9.16 -8.28 0.51
N GLY A 87 -9.30 -7.22 1.30
CA GLY A 87 -8.17 -6.34 1.68
C GLY A 87 -7.46 -6.72 2.98
N ARG A 88 -8.19 -7.31 3.93
CA ARG A 88 -7.72 -7.55 5.30
C ARG A 88 -7.15 -8.95 5.49
N SER A 89 -6.19 -9.10 6.40
CA SER A 89 -5.60 -10.40 6.74
C SER A 89 -6.64 -11.36 7.30
N GLU A 90 -7.49 -10.87 8.21
CA GLU A 90 -8.52 -11.64 8.90
C GLU A 90 -9.56 -12.25 7.94
N HIS A 91 -9.72 -11.71 6.73
CA HIS A 91 -10.58 -12.30 5.71
C HIS A 91 -10.06 -13.67 5.26
N LEU A 92 -8.74 -13.84 5.17
CA LEU A 92 -8.10 -15.08 4.74
C LEU A 92 -7.84 -16.05 5.90
N ASP A 93 -7.76 -15.54 7.13
CA ASP A 93 -7.69 -16.36 8.33
C ASP A 93 -8.91 -17.28 8.45
N LEU A 94 -10.08 -16.88 7.91
CA LEU A 94 -11.29 -17.71 7.85
C LEU A 94 -11.04 -19.04 7.13
N PHE A 95 -10.25 -19.03 6.07
CA PHE A 95 -9.95 -20.21 5.26
C PHE A 95 -8.88 -21.08 5.92
N GLU A 96 -7.85 -20.45 6.50
CA GLU A 96 -6.80 -21.16 7.24
C GLU A 96 -7.34 -21.86 8.50
N LYS A 97 -8.32 -21.24 9.17
CA LYS A 97 -8.99 -21.81 10.35
C LYS A 97 -10.09 -22.83 10.00
N GLY A 98 -10.37 -23.08 8.72
CA GLY A 98 -11.40 -24.01 8.27
C GLY A 98 -12.84 -23.54 8.49
N ILE A 99 -13.04 -22.24 8.76
CA ILE A 99 -14.36 -21.62 8.94
C ILE A 99 -15.01 -21.40 7.56
N ALA A 100 -14.22 -20.93 6.59
CA ALA A 100 -14.66 -20.71 5.22
C ALA A 100 -13.98 -21.68 4.24
N ARG A 101 -14.68 -21.99 3.14
CA ARG A 101 -14.20 -22.88 2.09
C ARG A 101 -14.17 -22.22 0.73
N LYS A 102 -15.27 -21.56 0.34
CA LYS A 102 -15.45 -21.00 -0.99
C LYS A 102 -15.42 -19.47 -0.97
N LEU A 103 -14.82 -18.85 -1.98
CA LEU A 103 -14.71 -17.41 -2.14
C LEU A 103 -15.18 -16.97 -3.54
N ASP A 104 -16.17 -16.07 -3.58
CA ASP A 104 -16.48 -15.24 -4.75
C ASP A 104 -16.13 -13.79 -4.43
N PHE A 105 -15.21 -13.19 -5.20
CA PHE A 105 -14.71 -11.85 -4.92
C PHE A 105 -14.48 -11.01 -6.17
N SER A 106 -14.29 -9.69 -6.00
CA SER A 106 -13.96 -8.79 -7.12
C SER A 106 -12.53 -8.24 -7.06
N PHE A 107 -12.03 -7.82 -5.90
CA PHE A 107 -10.69 -7.23 -5.74
C PHE A 107 -9.94 -7.81 -4.53
N SER A 108 -8.61 -7.97 -4.59
CA SER A 108 -7.85 -8.54 -3.44
C SER A 108 -6.63 -7.73 -3.00
N GLY A 109 -6.28 -6.65 -3.70
CA GLY A 109 -5.21 -5.73 -3.30
C GLY A 109 -3.93 -6.45 -2.82
N THR A 110 -3.54 -6.18 -1.57
CA THR A 110 -2.33 -6.73 -0.94
C THR A 110 -2.43 -8.22 -0.57
N GLN A 111 -3.64 -8.77 -0.48
CA GLN A 111 -3.87 -10.18 -0.12
C GLN A 111 -3.70 -11.15 -1.30
N SER A 112 -3.55 -10.62 -2.50
CA SER A 112 -3.44 -11.37 -3.76
C SER A 112 -2.43 -12.52 -3.77
N LEU A 113 -1.28 -12.37 -3.11
CA LEU A 113 -0.29 -13.45 -2.95
C LEU A 113 -0.79 -14.56 -2.02
N ARG A 114 -1.43 -14.17 -0.90
CA ARG A 114 -1.95 -15.13 0.09
C ARG A 114 -3.17 -15.88 -0.46
N ILE A 115 -4.00 -15.26 -1.28
CA ILE A 115 -5.08 -15.95 -2.00
C ILE A 115 -4.51 -17.06 -2.89
N SER A 116 -3.47 -16.75 -3.69
CA SER A 116 -2.82 -17.76 -4.54
C SER A 116 -2.26 -18.92 -3.72
N GLN A 117 -1.60 -18.63 -2.59
CA GLN A 117 -1.07 -19.66 -1.71
C GLN A 117 -2.17 -20.57 -1.14
N LEU A 118 -3.26 -20.01 -0.62
CA LEU A 118 -4.36 -20.79 -0.04
C LEU A 118 -5.10 -21.64 -1.07
N LEU A 119 -5.16 -21.16 -2.32
CA LEU A 119 -5.70 -21.90 -3.45
C LEU A 119 -4.79 -23.08 -3.82
N GLU A 120 -3.47 -22.88 -3.85
CA GLU A 120 -2.47 -23.94 -4.09
C GLU A 120 -2.45 -24.98 -2.97
N ASP A 121 -2.59 -24.55 -1.71
CA ASP A 121 -2.67 -25.43 -0.53
C ASP A 121 -4.02 -26.17 -0.44
N GLY A 122 -4.96 -25.86 -1.33
CA GLY A 122 -6.29 -26.47 -1.37
C GLY A 122 -7.14 -26.14 -0.15
N LEU A 123 -6.86 -25.04 0.55
CA LEU A 123 -7.62 -24.53 1.70
C LEU A 123 -8.77 -23.60 1.28
N LEU A 124 -8.61 -22.94 0.13
CA LEU A 124 -9.55 -21.98 -0.43
C LEU A 124 -9.98 -22.41 -1.84
N GLU A 125 -11.28 -22.41 -2.11
CA GLU A 125 -11.86 -22.66 -3.43
C GLU A 125 -12.37 -21.34 -4.02
N ILE A 126 -11.94 -21.00 -5.24
CA ILE A 126 -12.46 -19.84 -5.96
C ILE A 126 -13.73 -20.24 -6.71
N GLY A 127 -14.83 -19.50 -6.48
CA GLY A 127 -16.00 -19.55 -7.36
C GLY A 127 -15.68 -18.88 -8.68
N ALA A 128 -15.65 -17.55 -8.68
CA ALA A 128 -15.13 -16.73 -9.78
C ALA A 128 -14.55 -15.40 -9.27
N ILE A 129 -13.79 -14.74 -10.14
CA ILE A 129 -13.38 -13.35 -9.98
C ILE A 129 -14.36 -12.51 -10.80
N HIS A 130 -14.97 -11.53 -10.16
CA HIS A 130 -16.04 -10.72 -10.76
C HIS A 130 -15.58 -9.28 -10.94
N THR A 131 -16.33 -8.52 -11.73
CA THR A 131 -16.43 -7.08 -11.49
C THR A 131 -17.48 -6.78 -10.42
N TYR A 132 -17.39 -5.64 -9.73
CA TYR A 132 -18.27 -5.34 -8.59
C TYR A 132 -19.76 -5.49 -8.88
N ILE A 133 -20.27 -4.82 -9.92
CA ILE A 133 -21.70 -4.81 -10.23
C ILE A 133 -22.22 -6.18 -10.69
N GLU A 134 -21.36 -6.98 -11.30
CA GLU A 134 -21.65 -8.37 -11.64
C GLU A 134 -21.84 -9.20 -10.36
N LEU A 135 -20.93 -9.07 -9.40
CA LEU A 135 -21.06 -9.75 -8.10
C LEU A 135 -22.36 -9.36 -7.39
N TYR A 136 -22.69 -8.07 -7.35
CA TYR A 136 -23.94 -7.61 -6.74
C TYR A 136 -25.17 -8.18 -7.46
N SER A 137 -25.13 -8.25 -8.79
CA SER A 137 -26.22 -8.80 -9.59
C SER A 137 -26.48 -10.28 -9.26
N ARG A 138 -25.42 -11.06 -9.03
CA ARG A 138 -25.52 -12.47 -8.64
C ARG A 138 -26.20 -12.69 -7.28
N LEU A 139 -26.16 -11.71 -6.38
CA LEU A 139 -26.86 -11.79 -5.09
C LEU A 139 -28.39 -11.91 -5.26
N TYR A 140 -28.95 -11.49 -6.39
CA TYR A 140 -30.37 -11.59 -6.68
C TYR A 140 -30.74 -12.83 -7.50
N VAL A 141 -29.77 -13.67 -7.86
CA VAL A 141 -29.95 -14.79 -8.79
C VAL A 141 -29.46 -16.10 -8.19
N ASP A 142 -28.15 -16.33 -8.20
CA ASP A 142 -27.54 -17.63 -7.89
C ASP A 142 -26.66 -17.60 -6.64
N LEU A 143 -26.24 -16.42 -6.19
CA LEU A 143 -25.47 -16.17 -4.98
C LEU A 143 -26.27 -15.46 -3.88
N SER A 144 -27.60 -15.66 -3.83
CA SER A 144 -28.43 -15.07 -2.79
C SER A 144 -27.88 -15.33 -1.38
N PRO A 145 -27.58 -14.27 -0.60
CA PRO A 145 -26.89 -14.40 0.66
C PRO A 145 -27.83 -14.90 1.76
N ASN A 146 -27.27 -15.73 2.66
CA ASN A 146 -27.93 -16.13 3.89
C ASN A 146 -27.69 -15.10 4.99
N VAL A 147 -26.49 -14.51 5.01
CA VAL A 147 -26.07 -13.51 6.01
C VAL A 147 -25.33 -12.37 5.32
N ALA A 148 -25.56 -11.14 5.77
CA ALA A 148 -24.80 -9.96 5.39
C ALA A 148 -24.21 -9.28 6.64
N LEU A 149 -22.89 -9.15 6.67
CA LEU A 149 -22.11 -8.52 7.73
C LEU A 149 -21.57 -7.19 7.21
N ILE A 150 -22.10 -6.06 7.71
CA ILE A 150 -21.88 -4.72 7.16
C ILE A 150 -21.48 -3.71 8.25
N ALA A 151 -21.11 -2.49 7.84
CA ALA A 151 -20.64 -1.41 8.69
C ALA A 151 -21.33 -0.06 8.37
N GLY A 152 -21.60 0.72 9.41
CA GLY A 152 -22.10 2.09 9.34
C GLY A 152 -21.42 3.02 10.35
N TYR A 153 -21.58 4.33 10.21
CA TYR A 153 -21.06 5.28 11.21
C TYR A 153 -21.93 5.25 12.46
N LYS A 154 -23.24 5.40 12.30
CA LYS A 154 -24.20 5.44 13.40
C LYS A 154 -25.38 4.51 13.16
N ALA A 155 -25.93 3.96 14.24
CA ALA A 155 -27.25 3.33 14.24
C ALA A 155 -28.12 3.92 15.35
N ASP A 156 -29.43 3.92 15.14
CA ASP A 156 -30.38 4.00 16.25
C ASP A 156 -30.75 2.60 16.78
N ARG A 157 -31.52 2.53 17.87
CA ARG A 157 -31.98 1.26 18.45
C ARG A 157 -33.02 0.51 17.59
N LYS A 158 -33.63 1.16 16.59
CA LYS A 158 -34.53 0.52 15.61
C LYS A 158 -33.75 -0.12 14.46
N GLY A 159 -32.45 0.12 14.39
CA GLY A 159 -31.52 -0.39 13.38
C GLY A 159 -31.39 0.52 12.17
N ASN A 160 -31.96 1.73 12.16
CA ASN A 160 -31.71 2.69 11.08
C ASN A 160 -30.23 3.02 11.06
N LEU A 161 -29.60 2.96 9.89
CA LEU A 161 -28.16 3.20 9.75
C LEU A 161 -27.89 4.50 8.99
N TYR A 162 -26.89 5.22 9.49
CA TYR A 162 -26.19 6.27 8.75
C TYR A 162 -24.82 5.73 8.32
N THR A 163 -24.62 5.57 7.01
CA THR A 163 -23.37 5.12 6.38
C THR A 163 -22.58 6.27 5.76
N GLY A 164 -23.20 7.45 5.58
CA GLY A 164 -22.52 8.70 5.27
C GLY A 164 -21.71 8.67 3.96
N PRO A 165 -20.55 9.36 3.92
CA PRO A 165 -19.62 9.34 2.80
C PRO A 165 -19.14 7.93 2.41
N SER A 166 -19.18 6.99 3.35
CA SER A 166 -18.78 5.59 3.18
C SER A 166 -19.98 4.66 2.95
N THR A 167 -21.01 5.13 2.25
CA THR A 167 -22.16 4.31 1.83
C THR A 167 -21.73 3.14 0.95
N GLU A 168 -20.93 3.41 -0.09
CA GLU A 168 -20.25 2.37 -0.87
C GLU A 168 -21.19 1.26 -1.40
N ASP A 169 -20.92 0.01 -1.06
CA ASP A 169 -21.62 -1.20 -1.53
C ASP A 169 -22.87 -1.51 -0.71
N THR A 170 -22.95 -0.99 0.52
CA THR A 170 -23.89 -1.45 1.56
C THR A 170 -25.33 -1.59 1.06
N PRO A 171 -25.91 -0.62 0.30
CA PRO A 171 -27.29 -0.77 -0.16
C PRO A 171 -27.49 -2.02 -1.02
N ALA A 172 -26.57 -2.30 -1.95
CA ALA A 172 -26.68 -3.43 -2.86
C ALA A 172 -26.48 -4.78 -2.14
N LEU A 173 -25.62 -4.81 -1.13
CA LEU A 173 -25.34 -6.00 -0.31
C LEU A 173 -26.49 -6.32 0.65
N VAL A 174 -27.01 -5.30 1.35
CA VAL A 174 -28.03 -5.45 2.38
C VAL A 174 -29.37 -5.82 1.78
N GLU A 175 -29.79 -5.15 0.70
CA GLU A 175 -31.10 -5.38 0.09
C GLU A 175 -31.27 -6.84 -0.36
N ALA A 176 -30.22 -7.44 -0.95
CA ALA A 176 -30.25 -8.83 -1.39
C ALA A 176 -30.48 -9.84 -0.25
N ALA A 177 -29.98 -9.57 0.96
CA ALA A 177 -30.22 -10.39 2.14
C ALA A 177 -31.58 -10.08 2.78
N ALA A 178 -31.86 -8.80 3.02
CA ALA A 178 -33.03 -8.33 3.75
C ALA A 178 -34.36 -8.81 3.13
N PHE A 179 -34.44 -8.82 1.79
CA PHE A 179 -35.66 -9.19 1.07
C PHE A 179 -35.73 -10.66 0.63
N HIS A 180 -34.78 -11.49 1.06
CA HIS A 180 -34.78 -12.93 0.78
C HIS A 180 -34.72 -13.80 2.04
N ASP A 181 -35.27 -13.27 3.13
CA ASP A 181 -35.26 -13.86 4.47
C ASP A 181 -33.83 -14.20 4.97
N GLY A 182 -32.81 -13.44 4.54
CA GLY A 182 -31.44 -13.49 5.09
C GLY A 182 -31.30 -12.68 6.37
N ILE A 183 -30.18 -12.83 7.08
CA ILE A 183 -29.87 -12.12 8.34
C ILE A 183 -28.87 -10.99 8.07
N VAL A 184 -29.18 -9.77 8.51
CA VAL A 184 -28.30 -8.60 8.34
C VAL A 184 -27.81 -8.10 9.69
N ILE A 185 -26.49 -8.08 9.87
CA ILE A 185 -25.81 -7.61 11.07
C ILE A 185 -24.91 -6.43 10.71
N ALA A 186 -25.12 -5.30 11.37
CA ALA A 186 -24.38 -4.06 11.13
C ALA A 186 -23.48 -3.73 12.33
N GLN A 187 -22.16 -3.62 12.14
CA GLN A 187 -21.35 -2.90 13.12
C GLN A 187 -21.50 -1.40 12.93
N VAL A 188 -21.47 -0.64 14.01
CA VAL A 188 -21.46 0.82 13.99
C VAL A 188 -20.44 1.41 14.93
N ASN A 189 -19.94 2.60 14.61
CA ASN A 189 -19.01 3.32 15.49
C ASN A 189 -19.75 3.86 16.72
N GLU A 190 -21.01 4.24 16.56
CA GLU A 190 -21.82 4.89 17.58
C GLU A 190 -23.27 4.40 17.52
N LEU A 191 -23.88 4.18 18.68
CA LEU A 191 -25.31 3.95 18.82
C LEU A 191 -25.95 5.20 19.41
N VAL A 192 -27.00 5.71 18.79
CA VAL A 192 -27.79 6.85 19.27
C VAL A 192 -29.14 6.37 19.80
N ASP A 193 -29.69 7.09 20.78
CA ASP A 193 -30.96 6.72 21.42
C ASP A 193 -32.18 7.27 20.66
N ASP A 194 -32.11 8.48 20.10
CA ASP A 194 -33.16 9.07 19.25
C ASP A 194 -32.82 8.94 17.76
N GLU A 195 -33.82 8.62 16.94
CA GLU A 195 -33.71 8.57 15.47
C GLU A 195 -33.36 9.95 14.90
N CYS A 196 -33.78 11.03 15.56
CA CYS A 196 -33.45 12.41 15.18
C CYS A 196 -31.96 12.76 15.34
N ASP A 197 -31.18 11.94 16.05
CA ASP A 197 -29.73 12.12 16.22
C ASP A 197 -28.92 11.49 15.06
N LEU A 198 -29.58 10.76 14.15
CA LEU A 198 -28.97 10.34 12.89
C LEU A 198 -28.95 11.51 11.90
N PRO A 199 -27.80 11.82 11.27
CA PRO A 199 -27.75 12.87 10.24
C PRO A 199 -28.73 12.62 9.10
N ARG A 200 -28.86 11.36 8.68
CA ARG A 200 -29.89 10.85 7.78
C ARG A 200 -29.99 9.32 7.90
N VAL A 201 -31.04 8.74 7.33
CA VAL A 201 -31.17 7.29 7.20
C VAL A 201 -30.68 6.85 5.81
N ASP A 202 -29.57 6.12 5.79
CA ASP A 202 -28.97 5.57 4.58
C ASP A 202 -29.45 4.14 4.28
N ILE A 203 -29.71 3.36 5.33
CA ILE A 203 -30.32 2.02 5.29
C ILE A 203 -31.45 1.99 6.34
N PRO A 204 -32.70 1.69 5.94
CA PRO A 204 -33.81 1.61 6.88
C PRO A 204 -33.63 0.49 7.90
N GLY A 205 -34.04 0.73 9.14
CA GLY A 205 -33.92 -0.26 10.21
C GLY A 205 -34.71 -1.54 9.96
N SER A 206 -35.77 -1.50 9.14
CA SER A 206 -36.50 -2.71 8.73
C SER A 206 -35.66 -3.70 7.91
N TRP A 207 -34.53 -3.26 7.35
CA TRP A 207 -33.62 -4.12 6.58
C TRP A 207 -32.53 -4.74 7.47
N ILE A 208 -32.39 -4.25 8.70
CA ILE A 208 -31.35 -4.64 9.65
C ILE A 208 -31.96 -5.51 10.75
N ASP A 209 -31.42 -6.71 10.92
CA ASP A 209 -31.83 -7.59 12.02
C ASP A 209 -31.14 -7.20 13.32
N TYR A 210 -29.83 -6.96 13.25
CA TYR A 210 -29.04 -6.57 14.42
C TYR A 210 -28.00 -5.48 14.14
N VAL A 211 -27.72 -4.69 15.17
CA VAL A 211 -26.63 -3.71 15.22
C VAL A 211 -25.70 -4.03 16.39
N VAL A 212 -24.41 -3.76 16.25
CA VAL A 212 -23.41 -3.91 17.30
C VAL A 212 -22.49 -2.70 17.31
N VAL A 213 -22.19 -2.14 18.48
CA VAL A 213 -21.18 -1.09 18.60
C VAL A 213 -19.80 -1.75 18.51
N ALA A 214 -19.02 -1.33 17.52
CA ALA A 214 -17.66 -1.84 17.31
C ALA A 214 -16.72 -1.40 18.44
N ASP A 215 -15.67 -2.18 18.66
CA ASP A 215 -14.62 -1.88 19.65
C ASP A 215 -13.81 -0.60 19.31
N LYS A 216 -13.84 -0.18 18.04
CA LYS A 216 -13.25 1.05 17.52
C LYS A 216 -13.98 1.45 16.22
N PRO A 217 -13.78 2.69 15.73
CA PRO A 217 -14.29 3.08 14.42
C PRO A 217 -13.85 2.12 13.32
N PHE A 218 -14.78 1.79 12.43
CA PHE A 218 -14.51 0.86 11.33
C PHE A 218 -13.34 1.34 10.45
N PHE A 219 -12.55 0.41 9.93
CA PHE A 219 -11.39 0.74 9.11
C PHE A 219 -11.80 1.28 7.73
N ILE A 220 -11.11 2.33 7.27
CA ILE A 220 -11.23 2.90 5.92
C ILE A 220 -9.85 2.89 5.27
N GLU A 221 -9.74 2.19 4.14
CA GLU A 221 -8.50 2.16 3.35
C GLU A 221 -8.42 3.41 2.45
N PRO A 222 -7.34 4.21 2.49
CA PRO A 222 -7.13 5.33 1.57
C PRO A 222 -6.64 4.83 0.20
N LEU A 223 -7.46 4.00 -0.45
CA LEU A 223 -7.05 3.21 -1.61
C LEU A 223 -6.68 4.09 -2.80
N PHE A 224 -7.45 5.15 -3.08
CA PHE A 224 -7.33 5.98 -4.29
C PHE A 224 -6.46 7.22 -4.12
N THR A 225 -6.11 7.58 -2.89
CA THR A 225 -5.18 8.68 -2.62
C THR A 225 -3.78 8.36 -3.18
N ARG A 226 -3.24 9.23 -4.05
CA ARG A 226 -1.89 9.10 -4.63
C ARG A 226 -1.07 10.32 -4.28
N ASP A 227 0.13 10.11 -3.75
CA ASP A 227 1.05 11.21 -3.46
C ASP A 227 1.62 11.76 -4.78
N PRO A 228 1.35 13.03 -5.14
CA PRO A 228 1.89 13.65 -6.35
C PRO A 228 3.42 13.61 -6.41
N ARG A 229 4.09 13.46 -5.25
CA ARG A 229 5.54 13.36 -5.19
C ARG A 229 6.11 12.14 -5.92
N LEU A 230 5.30 11.11 -6.13
CA LEU A 230 5.70 9.87 -6.80
C LEU A 230 5.38 9.87 -8.30
N ILE A 231 4.79 10.95 -8.83
CA ILE A 231 4.57 11.11 -10.27
C ILE A 231 5.91 11.36 -10.97
N LYS A 232 6.21 10.54 -11.97
CA LYS A 232 7.43 10.58 -12.77
C LYS A 232 7.21 11.32 -14.09
N GLN A 233 8.30 11.55 -14.81
CA GLN A 233 8.28 12.19 -16.13
C GLN A 233 7.48 11.38 -17.16
N GLU A 234 7.58 10.05 -17.13
CA GLU A 234 6.87 9.13 -18.03
C GLU A 234 5.35 9.27 -17.86
N HIS A 235 4.86 9.35 -16.61
CA HIS A 235 3.45 9.58 -16.32
C HIS A 235 2.97 10.92 -16.90
N ILE A 236 3.78 11.97 -16.80
CA ILE A 236 3.46 13.31 -17.32
C ILE A 236 3.40 13.30 -18.84
N LEU A 237 4.37 12.63 -19.50
CA LEU A 237 4.39 12.49 -20.95
C LEU A 237 3.14 11.78 -21.46
N MET A 238 2.81 10.62 -20.87
CA MET A 238 1.60 9.89 -21.24
C MET A 238 0.33 10.70 -20.91
N ALA A 239 0.31 11.45 -19.81
CA ALA A 239 -0.83 12.30 -19.46
C ALA A 239 -1.05 13.44 -20.48
N MET A 240 0.02 14.06 -20.97
CA MET A 240 -0.06 15.05 -22.06
C MET A 240 -0.63 14.43 -23.33
N MET A 241 -0.19 13.21 -23.68
CA MET A 241 -0.71 12.47 -24.83
C MET A 241 -2.18 12.07 -24.64
N ALA A 242 -2.59 11.65 -23.45
CA ALA A 242 -3.99 11.36 -23.14
C ALA A 242 -4.87 12.59 -23.35
N ILE A 243 -4.49 13.74 -22.76
CA ILE A 243 -5.28 14.99 -22.86
C ILE A 243 -5.39 15.44 -24.32
N LYS A 244 -4.28 15.47 -25.07
CA LYS A 244 -4.26 16.01 -26.43
C LYS A 244 -4.74 15.03 -27.49
N GLY A 245 -4.22 13.80 -27.45
CA GLY A 245 -4.46 12.77 -28.48
C GLY A 245 -5.72 11.93 -28.24
N ILE A 246 -6.33 11.98 -27.05
CA ILE A 246 -7.56 11.22 -26.78
C ILE A 246 -8.67 12.17 -26.34
N TYR A 247 -8.46 12.96 -25.28
CA TYR A 247 -9.57 13.68 -24.66
C TYR A 247 -10.05 14.83 -25.55
N ALA A 248 -9.10 15.62 -26.07
CA ALA A 248 -9.38 16.70 -27.00
C ALA A 248 -9.82 16.18 -28.37
N GLU A 249 -9.09 15.20 -28.92
CA GLU A 249 -9.37 14.59 -30.24
C GLU A 249 -10.82 14.08 -30.32
N HIS A 250 -11.28 13.40 -29.28
CA HIS A 250 -12.62 12.79 -29.26
C HIS A 250 -13.66 13.63 -28.51
N GLN A 251 -13.30 14.83 -28.03
CA GLN A 251 -14.19 15.71 -27.28
C GLN A 251 -14.86 15.01 -26.08
N VAL A 252 -14.07 14.29 -25.28
CA VAL A 252 -14.55 13.49 -24.14
C VAL A 252 -15.16 14.40 -23.08
N GLN A 253 -16.48 14.29 -22.86
CA GLN A 253 -17.21 15.12 -21.89
C GLN A 253 -17.24 14.48 -20.50
N SER A 254 -17.39 13.16 -20.46
CA SER A 254 -17.60 12.41 -19.22
C SER A 254 -16.72 11.15 -19.14
N LEU A 255 -16.16 10.88 -17.96
CA LEU A 255 -15.14 9.82 -17.84
C LEU A 255 -15.02 9.20 -16.45
N ASN A 256 -14.37 8.05 -16.42
CA ASN A 256 -13.78 7.44 -15.24
C ASN A 256 -12.27 7.30 -15.42
N HIS A 257 -11.53 7.60 -14.35
CA HIS A 257 -10.14 7.23 -14.21
C HIS A 257 -10.02 5.98 -13.33
N GLY A 258 -9.38 4.96 -13.89
CA GLY A 258 -8.81 3.85 -13.14
C GLY A 258 -7.72 4.34 -12.19
N ILE A 259 -7.47 3.56 -11.16
CA ILE A 259 -6.57 3.92 -10.07
C ILE A 259 -5.08 3.84 -10.50
N GLY A 260 -4.28 4.87 -10.24
CA GLY A 260 -2.85 4.84 -10.55
C GLY A 260 -2.19 6.22 -10.62
N PHE A 261 -0.85 6.24 -10.69
CA PHE A 261 -0.10 7.49 -10.89
C PHE A 261 -0.27 8.06 -12.31
N ASN A 262 -0.57 7.20 -13.28
CA ASN A 262 -0.81 7.58 -14.68
C ASN A 262 -2.01 8.54 -14.80
N THR A 263 -3.15 8.15 -14.25
CA THR A 263 -4.38 8.97 -14.27
C THR A 263 -4.33 10.13 -13.28
N ALA A 264 -3.67 9.99 -12.13
CA ALA A 264 -3.41 11.11 -11.22
C ALA A 264 -2.59 12.23 -11.89
N ALA A 265 -1.63 11.88 -12.77
CA ALA A 265 -0.91 12.87 -13.56
C ALA A 265 -1.84 13.62 -14.52
N ILE A 266 -2.81 12.93 -15.14
CA ILE A 266 -3.82 13.57 -16.00
C ILE A 266 -4.63 14.60 -15.20
N GLU A 267 -5.16 14.21 -14.04
CA GLU A 267 -5.97 15.08 -13.18
C GLU A 267 -5.23 16.38 -12.83
N LEU A 268 -3.95 16.27 -12.49
CA LEU A 268 -3.08 17.39 -12.13
C LEU A 268 -2.60 18.22 -13.34
N LEU A 269 -2.73 17.70 -14.55
CA LEU A 269 -2.36 18.40 -15.79
C LEU A 269 -3.52 19.13 -16.45
N LEU A 270 -4.79 18.83 -16.09
CA LEU A 270 -5.94 19.55 -16.63
C LEU A 270 -5.80 21.07 -16.41
N PRO A 271 -5.52 21.59 -15.19
CA PRO A 271 -5.46 23.03 -14.94
C PRO A 271 -4.23 23.73 -15.51
N THR A 272 -3.26 23.00 -16.04
CA THR A 272 -1.99 23.52 -16.55
C THR A 272 -1.88 23.25 -18.05
N TYR A 273 -1.54 22.03 -18.44
CA TYR A 273 -1.39 21.64 -19.83
C TYR A 273 -2.73 21.67 -20.58
N GLY A 274 -3.83 21.22 -19.95
CA GLY A 274 -5.16 21.35 -20.53
C GLY A 274 -5.58 22.81 -20.77
N GLU A 275 -5.21 23.71 -19.85
CA GLU A 275 -5.47 25.15 -19.95
C GLU A 275 -4.64 25.78 -21.08
N GLN A 276 -3.36 25.40 -21.22
CA GLN A 276 -2.50 25.83 -22.33
C GLN A 276 -3.09 25.47 -23.71
N LEU A 277 -3.83 24.36 -23.79
CA LEU A 277 -4.55 23.93 -24.99
C LEU A 277 -5.94 24.60 -25.14
N GLY A 278 -6.38 25.41 -24.17
CA GLY A 278 -7.67 26.10 -24.19
C GLY A 278 -8.87 25.14 -24.12
N LEU A 279 -8.74 24.05 -23.35
CA LEU A 279 -9.72 22.95 -23.31
C LEU A 279 -10.69 23.02 -22.12
N LYS A 280 -10.51 23.95 -21.18
CA LYS A 280 -11.41 24.12 -20.04
C LYS A 280 -12.86 24.33 -20.50
N GLY A 281 -13.79 23.61 -19.89
CA GLY A 281 -15.21 23.61 -20.24
C GLY A 281 -15.56 22.90 -21.57
N LYS A 282 -14.57 22.37 -22.30
CA LYS A 282 -14.76 21.64 -23.55
C LYS A 282 -14.64 20.12 -23.40
N ILE A 283 -13.98 19.65 -22.34
CA ILE A 283 -13.76 18.23 -22.02
C ILE A 283 -13.83 18.01 -20.51
N CYS A 284 -13.95 16.74 -20.08
CA CYS A 284 -13.76 16.31 -18.68
C CYS A 284 -14.64 17.03 -17.65
N LYS A 285 -15.92 17.25 -17.97
CA LYS A 285 -16.87 17.96 -17.10
C LYS A 285 -17.53 17.05 -16.07
N HIS A 286 -17.86 15.82 -16.46
CA HIS A 286 -18.63 14.90 -15.61
C HIS A 286 -17.86 13.64 -15.27
N TRP A 287 -17.82 13.29 -13.99
CA TRP A 287 -16.97 12.22 -13.50
C TRP A 287 -17.77 11.20 -12.71
N THR A 288 -17.52 9.93 -13.01
CA THR A 288 -17.82 8.83 -12.09
C THR A 288 -16.50 8.44 -11.43
N LEU A 289 -16.20 8.99 -10.27
CA LEU A 289 -14.88 8.90 -9.65
C LEU A 289 -14.97 8.97 -8.13
N ASN A 290 -14.08 8.27 -7.43
CA ASN A 290 -13.83 8.57 -6.02
C ASN A 290 -13.37 10.04 -5.88
N PRO A 291 -13.58 10.68 -4.72
CA PRO A 291 -13.17 12.07 -4.51
C PRO A 291 -11.64 12.15 -4.36
N HIS A 292 -10.92 12.00 -5.47
CA HIS A 292 -9.46 12.00 -5.49
C HIS A 292 -8.92 13.37 -5.04
N PRO A 293 -7.98 13.41 -4.08
CA PRO A 293 -7.29 14.66 -3.73
C PRO A 293 -6.56 15.29 -4.91
N THR A 294 -6.08 14.49 -5.87
CA THR A 294 -5.42 14.93 -7.11
C THR A 294 -6.36 15.65 -8.09
N LEU A 295 -7.68 15.51 -7.93
CA LEU A 295 -8.68 16.22 -8.73
C LEU A 295 -9.02 17.61 -8.17
N ILE A 296 -8.61 17.94 -6.93
CA ILE A 296 -8.90 19.23 -6.28
C ILE A 296 -8.51 20.42 -7.18
N PRO A 297 -7.29 20.49 -7.76
CA PRO A 297 -6.93 21.62 -8.60
C PRO A 297 -7.83 21.78 -9.84
N ALA A 298 -8.34 20.68 -10.41
CA ALA A 298 -9.27 20.71 -11.53
C ALA A 298 -10.67 21.21 -11.11
N ILE A 299 -11.13 20.82 -9.92
CA ILE A 299 -12.39 21.33 -9.36
C ILE A 299 -12.27 22.84 -9.10
N GLU A 300 -11.24 23.28 -8.38
CA GLU A 300 -11.08 24.69 -7.99
C GLU A 300 -10.80 25.61 -9.18
N SER A 301 -10.18 25.07 -10.24
CA SER A 301 -9.99 25.81 -11.50
C SER A 301 -11.21 25.74 -12.42
N GLY A 302 -12.33 25.13 -12.01
CA GLY A 302 -13.60 25.14 -12.76
C GLY A 302 -13.61 24.25 -14.01
N TRP A 303 -12.86 23.15 -14.00
CA TRP A 303 -12.93 22.12 -15.05
C TRP A 303 -14.07 21.13 -14.81
N VAL A 304 -14.28 20.79 -13.54
CA VAL A 304 -15.21 19.74 -13.11
C VAL A 304 -16.56 20.36 -12.80
N GLU A 305 -17.62 19.85 -13.40
CA GLU A 305 -19.01 20.25 -13.14
C GLU A 305 -19.72 19.29 -12.20
N SER A 306 -19.41 17.99 -12.25
CA SER A 306 -20.06 17.00 -11.38
C SER A 306 -19.19 15.78 -11.13
N VAL A 307 -19.21 15.25 -9.89
CA VAL A 307 -18.56 14.00 -9.50
C VAL A 307 -19.54 13.12 -8.72
N HIS A 308 -19.95 12.00 -9.31
CA HIS A 308 -20.65 10.93 -8.59
C HIS A 308 -19.62 9.90 -8.10
N CYS A 309 -19.72 9.50 -6.82
CA CYS A 309 -18.64 8.75 -6.16
C CYS A 309 -18.99 7.29 -5.84
N PHE A 310 -18.03 6.40 -6.07
CA PHE A 310 -18.12 4.99 -5.66
C PHE A 310 -18.06 4.83 -4.13
N GLY A 311 -17.24 5.65 -3.47
CA GLY A 311 -16.97 5.63 -2.03
C GLY A 311 -16.34 6.95 -1.56
N GLY A 312 -16.11 7.08 -0.25
CA GLY A 312 -15.37 8.20 0.33
C GLY A 312 -13.86 8.09 0.15
N GLU A 313 -13.14 9.17 0.44
CA GLU A 313 -11.68 9.17 0.65
C GLU A 313 -11.38 9.89 1.95
N LEU A 314 -10.51 9.31 2.76
CA LEU A 314 -10.17 9.83 4.09
C LEU A 314 -9.58 11.25 3.97
N GLY A 315 -10.19 12.22 4.65
CA GLY A 315 -9.76 13.62 4.68
C GLY A 315 -10.44 14.53 3.64
N MET A 316 -11.30 13.98 2.78
CA MET A 316 -12.04 14.74 1.77
C MET A 316 -13.44 15.17 2.23
N GLU A 317 -13.89 14.73 3.40
CA GLU A 317 -15.29 14.86 3.84
C GLU A 317 -15.75 16.32 3.93
N GLU A 318 -14.96 17.19 4.57
CA GLU A 318 -15.27 18.61 4.71
C GLU A 318 -15.13 19.38 3.39
N TYR A 319 -14.17 19.00 2.55
CA TYR A 319 -14.02 19.58 1.22
C TYR A 319 -15.26 19.28 0.36
N ILE A 320 -15.74 18.04 0.39
CA ILE A 320 -16.93 17.62 -0.34
C ILE A 320 -18.18 18.34 0.18
N ARG A 321 -18.35 18.41 1.51
CA ARG A 321 -19.44 19.16 2.14
C ARG A 321 -19.47 20.62 1.70
N ALA A 322 -18.30 21.23 1.49
CA ALA A 322 -18.18 22.60 1.02
C ALA A 322 -18.35 22.76 -0.51
N ARG A 323 -18.63 21.69 -1.25
CA ARG A 323 -18.77 21.68 -2.72
C ARG A 323 -20.04 20.91 -3.17
N PRO A 324 -21.25 21.25 -2.67
CA PRO A 324 -22.48 20.52 -2.99
C PRO A 324 -22.93 20.66 -4.45
N ASP A 325 -22.46 21.69 -5.19
CA ASP A 325 -22.73 21.83 -6.63
C ASP A 325 -21.94 20.81 -7.46
N ILE A 326 -20.84 20.28 -6.92
CA ILE A 326 -19.96 19.33 -7.59
C ILE A 326 -20.28 17.89 -7.17
N PHE A 327 -20.46 17.66 -5.87
CA PHE A 327 -20.65 16.33 -5.30
C PHE A 327 -22.10 16.08 -4.88
N PHE A 328 -22.49 14.81 -4.84
CA PHE A 328 -23.81 14.39 -4.41
C PHE A 328 -23.87 14.34 -2.87
N THR A 329 -24.38 15.41 -2.26
CA THR A 329 -24.54 15.54 -0.80
C THR A 329 -26.01 15.42 -0.38
N GLY A 330 -26.27 14.78 0.76
CA GLY A 330 -27.60 14.74 1.37
C GLY A 330 -28.00 16.08 1.99
N PRO A 331 -29.26 16.23 2.45
CA PRO A 331 -29.72 17.43 3.17
C PRO A 331 -28.92 17.72 4.45
N ASP A 332 -28.29 16.70 5.03
CA ASP A 332 -27.38 16.80 6.17
C ASP A 332 -25.99 17.39 5.81
N GLY A 333 -25.74 17.61 4.51
CA GLY A 333 -24.52 18.19 3.96
C GLY A 333 -23.38 17.20 3.72
N SER A 334 -23.45 15.96 4.22
CA SER A 334 -22.41 14.96 3.93
C SER A 334 -22.65 14.25 2.60
N MET A 335 -21.59 13.70 2.01
CA MET A 335 -21.66 12.96 0.75
C MET A 335 -22.53 11.69 0.88
N ARG A 336 -23.21 11.31 -0.21
CA ARG A 336 -23.82 10.00 -0.42
C ARG A 336 -23.12 9.30 -1.59
N SER A 337 -22.10 8.49 -1.28
CA SER A 337 -21.52 7.59 -2.28
C SER A 337 -22.49 6.46 -2.61
N ASN A 338 -22.33 5.82 -3.77
CA ASN A 338 -23.04 4.58 -4.09
C ASN A 338 -22.26 3.81 -5.16
N ARG A 339 -21.61 2.72 -4.77
CA ARG A 339 -20.76 1.95 -5.69
C ARG A 339 -21.57 1.33 -6.81
N ALA A 340 -22.74 0.78 -6.54
CA ALA A 340 -23.58 0.15 -7.56
C ALA A 340 -24.03 1.15 -8.63
N PHE A 341 -24.59 2.30 -8.23
CA PHE A 341 -25.01 3.33 -9.19
C PHE A 341 -23.85 4.03 -9.87
N CYS A 342 -22.73 4.25 -9.16
CA CYS A 342 -21.55 4.84 -9.79
C CYS A 342 -20.91 3.89 -10.81
N GLN A 343 -20.92 2.58 -10.56
CA GLN A 343 -20.50 1.56 -11.53
C GLN A 343 -21.42 1.54 -12.75
N LEU A 344 -22.74 1.61 -12.54
CA LEU A 344 -23.71 1.62 -13.63
C LEU A 344 -23.56 2.88 -14.51
N ALA A 345 -23.39 4.05 -13.90
CA ALA A 345 -23.09 5.29 -14.61
C ALA A 345 -21.75 5.21 -15.34
N GLY A 346 -20.73 4.66 -14.69
CA GLY A 346 -19.41 4.42 -15.27
C GLY A 346 -19.43 3.45 -16.45
N GLN A 347 -20.43 2.57 -16.56
CA GLN A 347 -20.65 1.71 -17.72
C GLN A 347 -21.43 2.43 -18.82
N TYR A 348 -22.61 2.96 -18.49
CA TYR A 348 -23.60 3.38 -19.47
C TYR A 348 -23.65 4.87 -19.77
N ALA A 349 -23.15 5.75 -18.89
CA ALA A 349 -23.38 7.20 -18.98
C ALA A 349 -22.10 8.02 -19.21
N VAL A 350 -20.92 7.40 -19.14
CA VAL A 350 -19.65 8.07 -19.43
C VAL A 350 -19.17 7.80 -20.85
N ASP A 351 -18.46 8.74 -21.45
CA ASP A 351 -17.85 8.59 -22.77
C ASP A 351 -16.66 7.63 -22.74
N MET A 352 -15.90 7.64 -21.63
CA MET A 352 -14.59 7.00 -21.59
C MET A 352 -14.24 6.37 -20.25
N PHE A 353 -13.51 5.26 -20.32
CA PHE A 353 -12.70 4.71 -19.24
C PHE A 353 -11.22 4.70 -19.65
N ILE A 354 -10.35 5.09 -18.72
CA ILE A 354 -8.90 4.97 -18.87
C ILE A 354 -8.31 4.30 -17.63
N GLY A 355 -7.46 3.29 -17.81
CA GLY A 355 -6.86 2.57 -16.69
C GLY A 355 -5.53 1.95 -17.04
N SER A 356 -4.90 1.33 -16.05
CA SER A 356 -3.62 0.62 -16.20
C SER A 356 -3.78 -0.85 -15.82
N THR A 357 -2.84 -1.67 -16.27
CA THR A 357 -2.77 -3.11 -15.99
C THR A 357 -1.33 -3.53 -15.69
N LEU A 358 -1.12 -4.78 -15.27
CA LEU A 358 0.22 -5.35 -15.12
C LEU A 358 0.73 -5.98 -16.42
N GLN A 359 -0.10 -6.76 -17.12
CA GLN A 359 0.29 -7.36 -18.39
C GLN A 359 -0.70 -7.03 -19.50
N VAL A 360 -0.17 -6.89 -20.71
CA VAL A 360 -0.89 -6.72 -21.98
C VAL A 360 -0.30 -7.70 -23.00
N ASP A 361 -1.12 -8.39 -23.78
CA ASP A 361 -0.62 -9.23 -24.89
C ASP A 361 -0.61 -8.49 -26.24
N GLY A 362 -0.14 -9.16 -27.29
CA GLY A 362 -0.07 -8.57 -28.63
C GLY A 362 -1.42 -8.21 -29.25
N LEU A 363 -2.56 -8.65 -28.70
CA LEU A 363 -3.89 -8.25 -29.15
C LEU A 363 -4.55 -7.23 -28.22
N ALA A 364 -3.81 -6.72 -27.23
CA ALA A 364 -4.26 -5.83 -26.17
C ALA A 364 -5.18 -6.49 -25.13
N ASN A 365 -5.23 -7.82 -25.01
CA ASN A 365 -5.83 -8.44 -23.83
C ASN A 365 -4.99 -8.06 -22.61
N SER A 366 -5.64 -7.68 -21.52
CA SER A 366 -4.95 -7.15 -20.35
C SER A 366 -5.39 -7.84 -19.07
N SER A 367 -4.43 -8.09 -18.16
CA SER A 367 -4.71 -8.66 -16.84
C SER A 367 -3.75 -8.16 -15.77
N THR A 368 -4.27 -8.06 -14.55
CA THR A 368 -3.54 -7.81 -13.31
C THR A 368 -3.14 -9.10 -12.61
N VAL A 369 -3.58 -10.27 -13.09
CA VAL A 369 -3.22 -11.58 -12.53
C VAL A 369 -1.86 -12.01 -13.07
N THR A 370 -0.94 -12.32 -12.16
CA THR A 370 0.41 -12.82 -12.50
C THR A 370 0.70 -14.11 -11.75
N ARG A 371 1.77 -14.84 -12.10
CA ARG A 371 2.17 -16.05 -11.35
C ARG A 371 2.33 -15.73 -9.85
N GLY A 372 1.67 -16.53 -9.01
CA GLY A 372 1.67 -16.35 -7.56
C GLY A 372 0.92 -15.11 -7.06
N ARG A 373 0.09 -14.45 -7.88
CA ARG A 373 -0.68 -13.28 -7.45
C ARG A 373 -2.05 -13.19 -8.12
N LEU A 374 -3.10 -13.44 -7.36
CA LEU A 374 -4.49 -13.33 -7.79
C LEU A 374 -5.12 -12.00 -7.30
N SER A 375 -4.84 -10.90 -8.02
CA SER A 375 -5.15 -9.50 -7.63
C SER A 375 -6.63 -9.09 -7.73
N GLY A 376 -7.45 -9.87 -8.44
CA GLY A 376 -8.82 -9.52 -8.77
C GLY A 376 -8.91 -8.43 -9.87
N PHE A 377 -10.15 -8.10 -10.24
CA PHE A 377 -10.46 -7.16 -11.31
C PHE A 377 -10.97 -5.80 -10.82
N GLY A 378 -11.68 -5.79 -9.69
CA GLY A 378 -12.42 -4.62 -9.23
C GLY A 378 -13.39 -4.08 -10.29
N GLY A 379 -13.36 -2.77 -10.54
CA GLY A 379 -14.30 -2.09 -11.44
C GLY A 379 -13.90 -2.14 -12.91
N ALA A 380 -12.68 -2.60 -13.21
CA ALA A 380 -12.10 -2.45 -14.53
C ALA A 380 -12.87 -3.18 -15.64
N PRO A 381 -13.37 -4.43 -15.48
CA PRO A 381 -14.13 -5.08 -16.54
C PRO A 381 -15.45 -4.37 -16.84
N ASN A 382 -16.16 -3.87 -15.81
CA ASN A 382 -17.40 -3.11 -16.01
C ASN A 382 -17.17 -1.79 -16.75
N MET A 383 -16.06 -1.11 -16.47
CA MET A 383 -15.77 0.18 -17.10
C MET A 383 -15.04 0.03 -18.43
N GLY A 384 -14.24 -1.01 -18.58
CA GLY A 384 -13.33 -1.23 -19.70
C GLY A 384 -13.88 -2.14 -20.79
N HIS A 385 -15.18 -2.10 -21.06
CA HIS A 385 -15.80 -2.74 -22.21
C HIS A 385 -16.71 -1.79 -22.97
N ASP A 386 -17.00 -2.10 -24.24
CA ASP A 386 -18.04 -1.39 -25.00
C ASP A 386 -19.44 -1.83 -24.52
N PRO A 387 -20.24 -0.95 -23.88
CA PRO A 387 -21.53 -1.32 -23.32
C PRO A 387 -22.55 -1.52 -24.44
N HIS A 388 -22.63 -2.73 -24.98
CA HIS A 388 -23.46 -3.07 -26.14
C HIS A 388 -24.98 -2.82 -25.96
N GLY A 389 -25.45 -2.59 -24.73
CA GLY A 389 -26.82 -2.15 -24.43
C GLY A 389 -27.05 -0.63 -24.56
N ARG A 390 -25.99 0.19 -24.67
CA ARG A 390 -26.08 1.66 -24.79
C ARG A 390 -26.72 2.05 -26.12
N ARG A 391 -27.61 3.06 -26.09
CA ARG A 391 -28.28 3.61 -27.28
C ARG A 391 -28.25 5.13 -27.37
N HIS A 392 -28.08 5.83 -26.26
CA HIS A 392 -27.96 7.28 -26.30
C HIS A 392 -26.60 7.66 -26.91
N ALA A 393 -26.61 8.65 -27.79
CA ALA A 393 -25.44 9.11 -28.50
C ALA A 393 -24.76 10.27 -27.76
N THR A 394 -23.43 10.29 -27.79
CA THR A 394 -22.60 11.44 -27.39
C THR A 394 -21.53 11.67 -28.46
N PRO A 395 -20.95 12.89 -28.54
CA PRO A 395 -19.93 13.18 -29.56
C PRO A 395 -18.76 12.20 -29.57
N ALA A 396 -18.17 11.91 -28.40
CA ALA A 396 -17.06 10.98 -28.27
C ALA A 396 -17.44 9.54 -28.66
N TRP A 397 -18.62 9.07 -28.24
CA TRP A 397 -19.11 7.73 -28.56
C TRP A 397 -19.33 7.54 -30.06
N LEU A 398 -19.92 8.54 -30.73
CA LEU A 398 -20.13 8.54 -32.18
C LEU A 398 -18.80 8.66 -32.96
N ASN A 399 -17.79 9.32 -32.39
CA ASN A 399 -16.50 9.51 -33.05
C ASN A 399 -15.70 8.21 -33.22
N MET A 400 -16.11 7.12 -32.55
CA MET A 400 -15.53 5.78 -32.75
C MET A 400 -16.07 5.05 -34.01
N ILE A 401 -17.01 5.64 -34.74
CA ILE A 401 -17.48 5.15 -36.04
C ILE A 401 -16.46 5.55 -37.11
N THR A 402 -15.85 4.57 -37.77
CA THR A 402 -14.79 4.78 -38.76
C THR A 402 -15.30 4.83 -40.20
N GLU A 403 -16.47 4.25 -40.47
CA GLU A 403 -17.10 4.25 -41.79
C GLU A 403 -18.54 4.78 -41.67
N PRO A 404 -19.03 5.57 -42.64
CA PRO A 404 -20.39 6.09 -42.61
C PRO A 404 -21.40 4.98 -42.94
N ASP A 405 -21.71 4.13 -41.96
CA ASP A 405 -22.78 3.13 -42.02
C ASP A 405 -23.88 3.51 -41.00
N PRO A 406 -25.13 3.79 -41.43
CA PRO A 406 -26.24 4.12 -40.53
C PRO A 406 -26.61 2.99 -39.56
N MET A 407 -26.17 1.75 -39.81
CA MET A 407 -26.37 0.62 -38.90
C MET A 407 -25.21 0.45 -37.90
N GLN A 408 -24.09 1.14 -38.11
CA GLN A 408 -22.96 1.09 -37.19
C GLN A 408 -23.26 1.90 -35.92
N ARG A 409 -23.09 1.25 -34.78
CA ARG A 409 -23.12 1.90 -33.47
C ARG A 409 -21.76 2.52 -33.16
N GLY A 410 -21.78 3.63 -32.43
CA GLY A 410 -20.59 4.14 -31.76
C GLY A 410 -20.09 3.17 -30.69
N LYS A 411 -18.97 3.54 -30.08
CA LYS A 411 -18.32 2.73 -29.04
C LYS A 411 -17.88 3.60 -27.89
N LYS A 412 -17.94 3.07 -26.67
CA LYS A 412 -17.29 3.71 -25.53
C LYS A 412 -15.78 3.72 -25.74
N LEU A 413 -15.11 4.80 -25.35
CA LEU A 413 -13.65 4.83 -25.36
C LEU A 413 -13.12 4.03 -24.17
N VAL A 414 -12.35 2.99 -24.47
CA VAL A 414 -11.61 2.17 -23.49
C VAL A 414 -10.13 2.32 -23.77
N VAL A 415 -9.41 2.92 -22.82
CA VAL A 415 -7.99 3.27 -22.95
C VAL A 415 -7.17 2.44 -21.97
N GLN A 416 -6.22 1.66 -22.49
CA GLN A 416 -5.16 1.03 -21.72
C GLN A 416 -3.94 1.94 -21.71
N MET A 417 -3.69 2.60 -20.58
CA MET A 417 -2.56 3.50 -20.35
C MET A 417 -1.52 2.80 -19.48
N VAL A 418 -0.40 2.39 -20.07
CA VAL A 418 0.65 1.61 -19.39
C VAL A 418 2.04 2.01 -19.86
N GLU A 419 3.01 1.97 -18.96
CA GLU A 419 4.43 2.00 -19.35
C GLU A 419 4.81 0.67 -20.03
N THR A 420 5.71 0.68 -21.01
CA THR A 420 6.14 -0.56 -21.68
C THR A 420 6.84 -1.54 -20.74
N PHE A 421 7.46 -1.02 -19.66
CA PHE A 421 8.05 -1.80 -18.58
C PHE A 421 7.51 -1.38 -17.21
N GLN A 422 7.32 -2.35 -16.33
CA GLN A 422 7.05 -2.12 -14.92
C GLN A 422 8.34 -1.78 -14.15
N ALA A 423 8.18 -1.29 -12.91
CA ALA A 423 9.28 -1.15 -11.96
C ALA A 423 10.02 -2.49 -11.78
N GLY A 424 11.36 -2.48 -11.98
CA GLY A 424 12.20 -3.68 -11.92
C GLY A 424 12.44 -4.39 -13.26
N VAL A 425 12.23 -3.70 -14.39
CA VAL A 425 12.55 -4.18 -15.77
C VAL A 425 11.72 -5.41 -16.19
N LYS A 426 10.53 -5.60 -15.61
CA LYS A 426 9.57 -6.60 -16.12
C LYS A 426 8.77 -6.00 -17.27
N PRO A 427 8.70 -6.64 -18.45
CA PRO A 427 7.93 -6.11 -19.56
C PRO A 427 6.43 -6.15 -19.24
N THR A 428 5.73 -5.06 -19.55
CA THR A 428 4.26 -5.00 -19.48
C THR A 428 3.65 -5.76 -20.66
N PHE A 429 4.25 -5.63 -21.84
CA PHE A 429 3.81 -6.33 -23.05
C PHE A 429 4.47 -7.71 -23.14
N VAL A 430 3.67 -8.77 -23.20
CA VAL A 430 4.11 -10.17 -23.19
C VAL A 430 3.42 -10.99 -24.27
N GLU A 431 4.07 -12.03 -24.78
CA GLU A 431 3.45 -12.92 -25.79
C GLU A 431 2.27 -13.73 -25.24
N THR A 432 2.30 -14.06 -23.96
CA THR A 432 1.22 -14.79 -23.30
C THR A 432 1.07 -14.26 -21.89
N LEU A 433 -0.16 -13.87 -21.52
CA LEU A 433 -0.48 -13.42 -20.17
C LEU A 433 -0.22 -14.54 -19.16
N ASP A 434 0.37 -14.20 -18.02
CA ASP A 434 0.53 -15.13 -16.89
C ASP A 434 -0.82 -15.70 -16.44
N ALA A 435 -1.89 -14.92 -16.59
CA ALA A 435 -3.27 -15.31 -16.34
C ALA A 435 -3.68 -16.64 -17.02
N VAL A 436 -3.15 -16.93 -18.21
CA VAL A 436 -3.44 -18.18 -18.93
C VAL A 436 -2.91 -19.39 -18.16
N GLU A 437 -1.70 -19.29 -17.63
CA GLU A 437 -1.10 -20.36 -16.85
C GLU A 437 -1.77 -20.50 -15.49
N VAL A 438 -2.05 -19.38 -14.82
CA VAL A 438 -2.77 -19.36 -13.54
C VAL A 438 -4.13 -20.05 -13.65
N ALA A 439 -4.88 -19.80 -14.73
CA ALA A 439 -6.16 -20.48 -14.94
C ALA A 439 -6.02 -22.00 -15.07
N LYS A 440 -5.01 -22.47 -15.82
CA LYS A 440 -4.74 -23.92 -15.95
C LYS A 440 -4.38 -24.56 -14.62
N THR A 441 -3.47 -23.93 -13.86
CA THR A 441 -2.99 -24.48 -12.57
C THR A 441 -4.08 -24.48 -11.50
N SER A 442 -4.96 -23.48 -11.52
CA SER A 442 -6.02 -23.32 -10.53
C SER A 442 -7.37 -23.93 -10.95
N GLY A 443 -7.44 -24.60 -12.10
CA GLY A 443 -8.68 -25.20 -12.60
C GLY A 443 -9.77 -24.19 -12.99
N MET A 444 -9.40 -22.95 -13.31
CA MET A 444 -10.37 -21.95 -13.79
C MET A 444 -10.73 -22.24 -15.25
N PRO A 445 -12.02 -22.13 -15.63
CA PRO A 445 -12.46 -22.46 -16.98
C PRO A 445 -11.96 -21.46 -18.03
N LEU A 446 -11.59 -20.24 -17.62
CA LEU A 446 -11.12 -19.16 -18.47
C LEU A 446 -9.93 -18.46 -17.81
N ALA A 447 -9.02 -17.95 -18.64
CA ALA A 447 -7.98 -17.05 -18.17
C ALA A 447 -8.63 -15.78 -17.57
N PRO A 448 -8.23 -15.33 -16.37
CA PRO A 448 -8.76 -14.12 -15.76
C PRO A 448 -8.23 -12.88 -16.49
N VAL A 449 -8.82 -12.57 -17.63
CA VAL A 449 -8.58 -11.34 -18.40
C VAL A 449 -9.43 -10.23 -17.80
N MET A 450 -8.80 -9.10 -17.49
CA MET A 450 -9.47 -7.94 -16.88
C MET A 450 -10.20 -7.12 -17.94
N ILE A 451 -9.52 -6.81 -19.06
CA ILE A 451 -10.11 -6.13 -20.23
C ILE A 451 -9.62 -6.86 -21.48
N TYR A 452 -10.57 -7.33 -22.29
CA TYR A 452 -10.28 -8.03 -23.53
C TYR A 452 -9.83 -7.06 -24.62
N GLY A 453 -8.98 -7.55 -25.52
CA GLY A 453 -8.34 -6.72 -26.54
C GLY A 453 -9.34 -6.07 -27.49
N ASP A 454 -10.43 -6.75 -27.86
CA ASP A 454 -11.48 -6.25 -28.74
C ASP A 454 -12.32 -5.12 -28.15
N ASP A 455 -12.37 -5.02 -26.81
CA ASP A 455 -12.95 -3.88 -26.11
C ASP A 455 -12.02 -2.66 -26.10
N VAL A 456 -10.71 -2.84 -26.21
CA VAL A 456 -9.73 -1.74 -26.18
C VAL A 456 -9.80 -0.93 -27.48
N THR A 457 -10.09 0.36 -27.32
CA THR A 457 -10.08 1.36 -28.40
C THR A 457 -8.74 2.07 -28.55
N HIS A 458 -7.99 2.20 -27.44
CA HIS A 458 -6.72 2.93 -27.39
C HIS A 458 -5.71 2.19 -26.50
N VAL A 459 -4.49 2.02 -26.99
CA VAL A 459 -3.33 1.68 -26.16
C VAL A 459 -2.40 2.89 -26.13
N LEU A 460 -2.12 3.39 -24.94
CA LEU A 460 -1.29 4.56 -24.69
C LEU A 460 -0.08 4.13 -23.85
N THR A 461 1.12 4.38 -24.37
CA THR A 461 2.38 4.15 -23.69
C THR A 461 3.27 5.38 -23.75
N GLU A 462 4.44 5.35 -23.13
CA GLU A 462 5.45 6.39 -23.29
C GLU A 462 6.01 6.49 -24.73
N GLU A 463 5.78 5.48 -25.57
CA GLU A 463 6.15 5.51 -27.00
C GLU A 463 5.15 6.25 -27.87
N GLY A 464 3.85 6.16 -27.54
CA GLY A 464 2.80 6.77 -28.33
C GLY A 464 1.41 6.20 -28.05
N ILE A 465 0.47 6.48 -28.96
CA ILE A 465 -0.91 6.00 -28.92
C ILE A 465 -1.19 5.14 -30.15
N ALA A 466 -1.74 3.95 -29.93
CA ALA A 466 -2.32 3.11 -30.96
C ALA A 466 -3.86 3.22 -30.92
N TYR A 467 -4.45 3.75 -31.98
CA TYR A 467 -5.90 3.96 -32.13
C TYR A 467 -6.61 2.69 -32.60
N LEU A 468 -6.62 1.65 -31.77
CA LEU A 468 -7.08 0.30 -32.13
C LEU A 468 -8.52 0.22 -32.66
N TYR A 469 -9.37 1.22 -32.38
CA TYR A 469 -10.71 1.29 -32.98
C TYR A 469 -10.69 1.46 -34.50
N ARG A 470 -9.56 1.88 -35.08
CA ARG A 470 -9.31 2.01 -36.54
C ARG A 470 -8.67 0.78 -37.17
N ALA A 471 -8.44 -0.29 -36.42
CA ALA A 471 -7.84 -1.50 -36.95
C ALA A 471 -8.84 -2.25 -37.86
N GLU A 472 -8.40 -2.62 -39.06
CA GLU A 472 -9.22 -3.34 -40.06
C GLU A 472 -9.12 -4.86 -39.91
N SER A 473 -8.11 -5.35 -39.18
CA SER A 473 -7.88 -6.78 -38.95
C SER A 473 -7.16 -7.03 -37.62
N LEU A 474 -7.17 -8.28 -37.15
CA LEU A 474 -6.40 -8.69 -35.96
C LEU A 474 -4.88 -8.56 -36.18
N GLU A 475 -4.41 -8.80 -37.40
CA GLU A 475 -3.01 -8.62 -37.78
C GLU A 475 -2.61 -7.13 -37.68
N GLU A 476 -3.45 -6.23 -38.20
CA GLU A 476 -3.20 -4.80 -38.10
C GLU A 476 -3.27 -4.31 -36.65
N ARG A 477 -4.25 -4.78 -35.88
CA ARG A 477 -4.33 -4.51 -34.43
C ARG A 477 -3.04 -4.91 -33.72
N ARG A 478 -2.52 -6.11 -33.99
CA ARG A 478 -1.26 -6.58 -33.40
C ARG A 478 -0.08 -5.71 -33.80
N ALA A 479 0.00 -5.31 -35.07
CA ALA A 479 1.04 -4.40 -35.55
C ALA A 479 0.96 -3.02 -34.89
N MET A 480 -0.26 -2.50 -34.64
CA MET A 480 -0.47 -1.22 -33.94
C MET A 480 -0.06 -1.30 -32.46
N VAL A 481 -0.42 -2.38 -31.75
CA VAL A 481 0.01 -2.61 -30.36
C VAL A 481 1.53 -2.70 -30.28
N ALA A 482 2.15 -3.49 -31.16
CA ALA A 482 3.60 -3.66 -31.19
C ALA A 482 4.34 -2.36 -31.53
N ALA A 483 3.78 -1.48 -32.36
CA ALA A 483 4.36 -0.17 -32.67
C ALA A 483 4.50 0.75 -31.44
N VAL A 484 3.73 0.53 -30.37
CA VAL A 484 3.80 1.32 -29.13
C VAL A 484 4.32 0.50 -27.93
N ALA A 485 4.78 -0.74 -28.16
CA ALA A 485 5.23 -1.64 -27.10
C ALA A 485 6.74 -1.51 -26.75
N GLY A 486 7.43 -0.51 -27.30
CA GLY A 486 8.84 -0.23 -27.01
C GLY A 486 9.77 -1.38 -27.39
N ILE A 487 10.74 -1.68 -26.52
CA ILE A 487 11.74 -2.74 -26.73
C ILE A 487 11.33 -4.08 -26.09
N THR A 488 10.05 -4.28 -25.79
CA THR A 488 9.51 -5.55 -25.28
C THR A 488 9.53 -6.62 -26.39
N ASP A 489 9.31 -7.89 -26.03
CA ASP A 489 9.25 -8.99 -27.02
C ASP A 489 8.21 -8.73 -28.12
N ILE A 490 7.06 -8.14 -27.74
CA ILE A 490 6.00 -7.72 -28.67
C ILE A 490 6.50 -6.60 -29.59
N GLY A 491 7.20 -5.59 -29.03
CA GLY A 491 7.68 -4.43 -29.79
C GLY A 491 8.85 -4.73 -30.73
N LEU A 492 9.75 -5.64 -30.35
CA LEU A 492 10.89 -6.07 -31.19
C LEU A 492 10.45 -6.80 -32.47
N GLY A 493 9.23 -7.33 -32.52
CA GLY A 493 8.69 -8.03 -33.68
C GLY A 493 8.19 -7.15 -34.84
N VAL A 494 8.25 -5.81 -34.70
CA VAL A 494 7.63 -4.88 -35.67
C VAL A 494 8.63 -4.28 -36.68
N ASP A 495 8.24 -4.28 -37.95
CA ASP A 495 8.99 -3.67 -39.05
C ASP A 495 8.87 -2.13 -39.02
N ALA A 496 10.01 -1.42 -39.06
CA ALA A 496 10.07 0.03 -39.10
C ALA A 496 9.28 0.66 -40.27
N LYS A 497 9.24 0.00 -41.44
CA LYS A 497 8.42 0.48 -42.57
C LYS A 497 6.94 0.40 -42.25
N ARG A 498 6.52 -0.66 -41.56
CA ARG A 498 5.13 -0.83 -41.13
C ARG A 498 4.75 0.22 -40.09
N VAL A 499 5.60 0.53 -39.12
CA VAL A 499 5.38 1.64 -38.16
C VAL A 499 5.20 2.97 -38.88
N ALA A 500 6.08 3.27 -39.84
CA ALA A 500 5.98 4.52 -40.61
C ALA A 500 4.64 4.62 -41.37
N ALA A 501 4.17 3.52 -41.97
CA ALA A 501 2.86 3.48 -42.62
C ALA A 501 1.69 3.65 -41.64
N LEU A 502 1.76 3.05 -40.44
CA LEU A 502 0.76 3.22 -39.39
C LEU A 502 0.71 4.66 -38.86
N ARG A 503 1.86 5.32 -38.76
CA ARG A 503 1.94 6.74 -38.39
C ARG A 503 1.40 7.66 -39.49
N GLN A 504 1.76 7.40 -40.75
CA GLN A 504 1.28 8.18 -41.89
C GLN A 504 -0.24 8.07 -42.07
N SER A 505 -0.85 6.92 -41.76
CA SER A 505 -2.29 6.72 -41.79
C SER A 505 -3.03 7.20 -40.53
N GLY A 506 -2.31 7.74 -39.54
CA GLY A 506 -2.91 8.20 -38.28
C GLY A 506 -3.53 7.08 -37.43
N LYS A 507 -3.10 5.83 -37.63
CA LYS A 507 -3.48 4.67 -36.82
C LYS A 507 -2.60 4.55 -35.56
N VAL A 508 -1.38 5.05 -35.64
CA VAL A 508 -0.45 5.20 -34.50
C VAL A 508 0.05 6.65 -34.50
N VAL A 509 0.20 7.25 -33.32
CA VAL A 509 0.82 8.57 -33.18
C VAL A 509 1.85 8.55 -32.07
N TYR A 510 3.01 9.14 -32.32
CA TYR A 510 4.06 9.35 -31.31
C TYR A 510 3.93 10.75 -30.70
N PRO A 511 4.60 11.05 -29.57
CA PRO A 511 4.57 12.39 -28.97
C PRO A 511 4.82 13.50 -30.00
N GLU A 512 5.76 13.30 -30.92
CA GLU A 512 6.15 14.29 -31.91
C GLU A 512 5.05 14.56 -32.95
N ASP A 513 4.24 13.55 -33.29
CA ASP A 513 3.07 13.68 -34.19
C ASP A 513 1.96 14.54 -33.55
N LEU A 514 1.89 14.51 -32.21
CA LEU A 514 1.01 15.37 -31.42
C LEU A 514 1.64 16.74 -31.13
N GLY A 515 2.84 17.04 -31.63
CA GLY A 515 3.58 18.26 -31.31
C GLY A 515 3.97 18.36 -29.83
N ILE A 516 4.18 17.22 -29.17
CA ILE A 516 4.64 17.11 -27.79
C ILE A 516 6.12 16.73 -27.82
N ARG A 517 6.99 17.59 -27.26
CA ARG A 517 8.40 17.22 -27.05
C ARG A 517 8.53 16.48 -25.73
N ARG A 518 9.17 15.30 -25.75
CA ARG A 518 9.40 14.49 -24.54
C ARG A 518 10.12 15.25 -23.41
N SER A 519 10.97 16.21 -23.75
CA SER A 519 11.67 17.08 -22.80
C SER A 519 10.76 18.04 -22.03
N ASP A 520 9.57 18.35 -22.56
CA ASP A 520 8.63 19.29 -21.94
C ASP A 520 7.82 18.61 -20.83
N ALA A 521 7.76 17.28 -20.81
CA ALA A 521 7.12 16.48 -19.78
C ALA A 521 7.91 16.55 -18.47
N THR A 522 7.70 17.61 -17.69
CA THR A 522 8.39 17.84 -16.44
C THR A 522 7.39 18.09 -15.31
N ARG A 523 7.82 17.85 -14.07
CA ARG A 523 6.97 17.98 -12.88
C ARG A 523 6.44 19.38 -12.61
N SER A 524 6.99 20.41 -13.25
CA SER A 524 6.46 21.77 -13.18
C SER A 524 5.08 21.90 -13.84
N LEU A 525 4.66 20.92 -14.67
CA LEU A 525 3.32 20.85 -15.21
C LEU A 525 2.28 20.36 -14.19
N LEU A 526 2.67 19.77 -13.06
CA LEU A 526 1.71 19.34 -12.05
C LEU A 526 1.14 20.55 -11.33
N ALA A 527 -0.19 20.71 -11.31
CA ALA A 527 -0.86 21.77 -10.57
C ALA A 527 -0.63 21.72 -9.05
N ALA A 528 -0.22 20.56 -8.53
CA ALA A 528 0.16 20.34 -7.14
C ALA A 528 1.41 19.44 -7.08
N GLY A 529 2.47 19.92 -6.40
CA GLY A 529 3.72 19.17 -6.26
C GLY A 529 3.74 18.16 -5.10
N SER A 530 2.78 18.26 -4.18
CA SER A 530 2.65 17.38 -3.00
C SER A 530 1.23 17.42 -2.43
N VAL A 531 0.89 16.48 -1.55
CA VAL A 531 -0.40 16.45 -0.82
C VAL A 531 -0.59 17.70 0.06
N ALA A 532 0.50 18.36 0.50
CA ALA A 532 0.47 19.57 1.31
C ALA A 532 0.24 20.87 0.49
N ASP A 533 0.23 20.77 -0.83
CA ASP A 533 0.07 21.89 -1.76
C ASP A 533 -1.13 21.68 -2.69
N PRO A 534 -2.38 21.75 -2.19
CA PRO A 534 -3.58 21.57 -3.02
C PRO A 534 -3.85 22.73 -4.02
N GLY A 535 -2.86 23.57 -4.33
CA GLY A 535 -3.04 24.82 -5.07
C GLY A 535 -3.36 25.98 -4.12
N GLY A 536 -2.82 27.17 -4.44
CA GLY A 536 -2.66 28.33 -3.54
C GLY A 536 -3.91 29.03 -2.97
N VAL A 537 -5.07 28.37 -2.87
CA VAL A 537 -6.31 28.93 -2.32
C VAL A 537 -6.94 28.07 -1.20
N VAL A 538 -6.56 26.80 -1.05
CA VAL A 538 -7.26 25.85 -0.17
C VAL A 538 -6.41 25.42 1.04
N ARG A 539 -5.96 26.37 1.87
CA ARG A 539 -5.24 26.07 3.12
C ARG A 539 -6.15 25.78 4.33
N ARG A 540 -7.48 25.89 4.20
CA ARG A 540 -8.43 25.81 5.33
C ARG A 540 -9.51 24.72 5.27
N THR A 541 -9.73 24.05 4.13
CA THR A 541 -10.91 23.17 3.93
C THR A 541 -10.59 21.71 3.62
N VAL A 542 -9.36 21.41 3.19
CA VAL A 542 -8.83 20.05 3.15
C VAL A 542 -8.09 19.88 4.46
N GLN A 543 -8.52 18.96 5.32
CA GLN A 543 -7.65 18.51 6.39
C GLN A 543 -6.62 17.59 5.74
N PRO A 544 -5.33 18.00 5.57
CA PRO A 544 -4.31 17.01 5.27
C PRO A 544 -4.43 15.96 6.37
N THR A 545 -4.55 14.69 5.97
CA THR A 545 -4.80 13.57 6.89
C THR A 545 -3.92 13.71 8.12
N GLY A 546 -4.58 14.03 9.22
CA GLY A 546 -3.91 14.42 10.45
C GLY A 546 -4.74 13.99 11.64
N LYS A 547 -4.15 13.07 12.42
CA LYS A 547 -4.30 12.85 13.88
C LYS A 547 -5.12 11.63 14.35
N ILE A 548 -4.35 10.63 14.79
CA ILE A 548 -4.54 9.95 16.09
C ILE A 548 -4.57 11.05 17.19
N PRO A 549 -5.41 10.94 18.25
CA PRO A 549 -6.12 12.05 18.88
C PRO A 549 -5.28 13.21 19.42
N GLU A 550 -5.79 14.44 19.24
CA GLU A 550 -5.31 15.65 19.91
C GLU A 550 -5.60 15.61 21.41
N LEU A 551 -4.54 15.75 22.21
CA LEU A 551 -4.59 16.51 23.44
C LEU A 551 -3.27 17.28 23.59
N VAL A 552 -3.41 18.61 23.58
CA VAL A 552 -2.42 19.64 23.94
C VAL A 552 -1.30 19.92 22.89
N MET A 553 -1.65 20.62 21.80
CA MET A 553 -0.67 21.41 21.03
C MET A 553 -0.54 22.81 21.66
N LYS A 554 0.57 23.04 22.39
CA LYS A 554 1.11 24.37 22.64
C LYS A 554 2.48 24.48 21.95
N ASN A 555 2.59 25.45 21.05
CA ASN A 555 3.77 26.15 20.53
C ASN A 555 4.95 25.33 19.96
N LEU A 556 5.11 25.33 18.63
CA LEU A 556 6.37 25.53 17.83
C LEU A 556 6.07 25.27 16.32
N SER A 557 6.71 26.00 15.39
CA SER A 557 6.31 26.07 13.96
C SER A 557 6.71 24.86 13.08
N PRO A 558 5.94 24.50 12.01
CA PRO A 558 6.18 23.33 11.16
C PRO A 558 7.54 23.29 10.43
N LEU A 559 8.09 24.45 10.06
CA LEU A 559 9.39 24.58 9.37
C LEU A 559 10.57 24.03 10.20
N HIS A 560 10.48 24.08 11.53
CA HIS A 560 11.54 23.57 12.41
C HIS A 560 11.57 22.03 12.49
N ALA A 561 10.41 21.38 12.35
CA ALA A 561 10.33 19.91 12.38
C ALA A 561 10.95 19.31 11.11
N GLU A 562 10.63 19.87 9.94
CA GLU A 562 11.18 19.41 8.65
C GLU A 562 12.70 19.60 8.58
N SER A 563 13.23 20.73 9.09
CA SER A 563 14.67 20.94 9.17
C SER A 563 15.37 19.96 10.12
N ARG A 564 14.74 19.62 11.26
CA ARG A 564 15.29 18.68 12.24
C ARG A 564 15.28 17.24 11.73
N VAL A 565 14.22 16.81 11.06
CA VAL A 565 14.12 15.48 10.43
C VAL A 565 15.23 15.30 9.40
N SER A 566 15.41 16.28 8.51
CA SER A 566 16.51 16.26 7.55
C SER A 566 17.87 16.22 8.25
N TRP A 567 18.08 17.03 9.28
CA TRP A 567 19.32 17.03 10.05
C TRP A 567 19.63 15.69 10.72
N LEU A 568 18.65 15.02 11.31
CA LEU A 568 18.83 13.69 11.91
C LEU A 568 19.28 12.65 10.88
N ALA A 569 18.69 12.67 9.69
CA ALA A 569 19.04 11.77 8.60
C ALA A 569 20.47 11.98 8.09
N HIS A 570 20.85 13.24 7.85
CA HIS A 570 22.22 13.59 7.45
C HIS A 570 23.23 13.22 8.54
N THR A 571 22.89 13.47 9.81
CA THR A 571 23.76 13.16 10.96
C THR A 571 23.98 11.65 11.10
N ALA A 572 22.92 10.84 10.98
CA ALA A 572 23.03 9.38 11.03
C ALA A 572 23.89 8.82 9.88
N SER A 573 23.70 9.31 8.66
CA SER A 573 24.53 8.93 7.50
C SER A 573 25.99 9.37 7.68
N ALA A 574 26.22 10.59 8.18
CA ALA A 574 27.56 11.09 8.46
C ALA A 574 28.28 10.24 9.53
N CYS A 575 27.59 9.85 10.61
CA CYS A 575 28.16 8.98 11.65
C CYS A 575 28.60 7.61 11.11
N LEU A 576 27.88 7.05 10.13
CA LEU A 576 28.32 5.81 9.45
C LEU A 576 29.57 6.04 8.60
N ILE A 577 29.67 7.18 7.91
CA ILE A 577 30.86 7.53 7.13
C ILE A 577 32.06 7.76 8.07
N ASP A 578 31.85 8.43 9.19
CA ASP A 578 32.91 8.72 10.16
C ASP A 578 33.41 7.45 10.84
N GLU A 579 32.50 6.54 11.22
CA GLU A 579 32.86 5.20 11.67
C GLU A 579 33.69 4.48 10.60
N ALA A 580 33.24 4.45 9.34
CA ALA A 580 33.94 3.75 8.27
C ALA A 580 35.35 4.30 8.02
N ARG A 581 35.53 5.62 8.15
CA ARG A 581 36.81 6.33 7.94
C ARG A 581 37.76 6.25 9.14
N LEU A 582 37.25 5.97 10.33
CA LEU A 582 38.06 5.86 11.53
C LEU A 582 39.13 4.77 11.35
N SER A 583 40.38 5.08 11.71
CA SER A 583 41.53 4.21 11.47
C SER A 583 42.62 4.47 12.51
N PRO A 584 43.28 3.43 13.05
CA PRO A 584 43.14 2.01 12.72
C PRO A 584 42.00 1.32 13.51
N LYS A 585 41.11 0.58 12.84
CA LYS A 585 40.08 -0.25 13.49
C LYS A 585 40.45 -1.75 13.45
N PRO A 586 40.64 -2.42 14.60
CA PRO A 586 41.09 -3.82 14.66
C PRO A 586 40.21 -4.80 13.89
N GLY A 587 40.75 -5.43 12.85
CA GLY A 587 40.06 -6.44 12.03
C GLY A 587 38.91 -5.93 11.16
N LEU A 588 38.57 -4.64 11.22
CA LEU A 588 37.48 -3.99 10.49
C LEU A 588 37.98 -3.32 9.20
N VAL A 589 37.04 -2.97 8.32
CA VAL A 589 37.34 -2.11 7.17
C VAL A 589 37.65 -0.70 7.66
N ASP A 590 38.78 -0.15 7.22
CA ASP A 590 39.18 1.24 7.47
C ASP A 590 39.99 1.80 6.29
N SER A 591 40.63 2.96 6.46
CA SER A 591 41.45 3.59 5.42
C SER A 591 42.71 2.82 5.02
N ARG A 592 43.13 1.80 5.79
CA ARG A 592 44.30 0.97 5.51
C ARG A 592 43.95 -0.25 4.65
N GLY A 593 42.68 -0.68 4.64
CA GLY A 593 42.23 -1.78 3.79
C GLY A 593 40.93 -2.44 4.25
N ASN A 594 40.71 -3.66 3.76
CA ASN A 594 39.45 -4.40 3.90
C ASN A 594 39.31 -5.14 5.25
N GLY A 595 40.24 -4.96 6.19
CA GLY A 595 40.28 -5.71 7.45
C GLY A 595 40.25 -7.23 7.21
N ALA A 596 39.42 -7.95 7.96
CA ALA A 596 39.21 -9.40 7.79
C ALA A 596 38.29 -9.74 6.59
N HIS A 597 37.79 -8.77 5.83
CA HIS A 597 36.86 -9.02 4.73
C HIS A 597 37.55 -9.11 3.36
N GLN A 598 36.96 -9.89 2.45
CA GLN A 598 37.33 -9.92 1.03
C GLN A 598 36.29 -9.22 0.14
N ASP A 599 35.07 -9.07 0.66
CA ASP A 599 33.88 -8.55 -0.01
C ASP A 599 33.55 -7.09 0.34
N LEU A 600 34.24 -6.51 1.34
CA LEU A 600 34.03 -5.14 1.80
C LEU A 600 35.27 -4.28 1.57
N ASN A 601 35.06 -3.00 1.23
CA ASN A 601 36.09 -1.97 1.18
C ASN A 601 35.50 -0.61 1.61
N LEU A 602 36.36 0.38 1.88
CA LEU A 602 35.92 1.69 2.38
C LEU A 602 34.92 2.39 1.44
N ALA A 603 35.18 2.36 0.13
CA ALA A 603 34.30 2.99 -0.86
C ALA A 603 32.88 2.38 -0.85
N LEU A 604 32.79 1.06 -0.66
CA LEU A 604 31.53 0.34 -0.55
C LEU A 604 30.77 0.72 0.73
N MET A 605 31.48 0.88 1.86
CA MET A 605 30.91 1.34 3.12
C MET A 605 30.36 2.76 2.98
N GLU A 606 31.12 3.70 2.41
CA GLU A 606 30.65 5.08 2.18
C GLU A 606 29.42 5.13 1.27
N ARG A 607 29.41 4.33 0.20
CA ARG A 607 28.26 4.22 -0.71
C ARG A 607 27.01 3.73 0.02
N SER A 608 27.16 2.70 0.86
CA SER A 608 26.08 2.16 1.68
C SER A 608 25.54 3.19 2.68
N ALA A 609 26.42 3.91 3.37
CA ALA A 609 26.03 4.95 4.32
C ALA A 609 25.21 6.06 3.67
N ARG A 610 25.60 6.50 2.46
CA ARG A 610 24.85 7.51 1.69
C ARG A 610 23.50 6.99 1.20
N SER A 611 23.44 5.73 0.75
CA SER A 611 22.16 5.14 0.29
C SER A 611 21.13 4.99 1.41
N LEU A 612 21.56 4.96 2.67
CA LEU A 612 20.68 4.84 3.84
C LEU A 612 20.12 6.17 4.34
N GLN A 613 20.63 7.32 3.85
CA GLN A 613 20.13 8.63 4.28
C GLN A 613 18.60 8.79 4.08
N PRO A 614 17.99 8.39 2.95
CA PRO A 614 16.52 8.44 2.79
C PRO A 614 15.78 7.54 3.80
N THR A 615 16.36 6.41 4.18
CA THR A 615 15.79 5.52 5.21
C THR A 615 15.77 6.22 6.57
N PHE A 616 16.87 6.84 6.99
CA PHE A 616 16.92 7.58 8.25
C PHE A 616 15.99 8.79 8.24
N HIS A 617 15.82 9.46 7.10
CA HIS A 617 14.84 10.53 6.94
C HIS A 617 13.41 10.02 7.19
N ALA A 618 13.02 8.93 6.51
CA ALA A 618 11.70 8.35 6.69
C ALA A 618 11.46 7.87 8.13
N LEU A 619 12.47 7.29 8.78
CA LEU A 619 12.39 6.88 10.18
C LEU A 619 12.18 8.07 11.12
N ALA A 620 12.94 9.16 10.93
CA ALA A 620 12.77 10.38 11.72
C ALA A 620 11.40 11.04 11.47
N GLU A 621 10.96 11.12 10.22
CA GLU A 621 9.67 11.70 9.82
C GLU A 621 8.50 10.93 10.45
N GLN A 622 8.49 9.61 10.31
CA GLN A 622 7.39 8.76 10.79
C GLN A 622 7.35 8.58 12.30
N SER A 623 8.43 8.91 13.00
CA SER A 623 8.54 8.82 14.45
C SER A 623 8.34 10.16 15.16
N TRP A 624 8.23 11.27 14.42
CA TRP A 624 8.24 12.62 14.98
C TRP A 624 7.12 12.87 15.99
N ARG A 625 7.50 13.13 17.26
CA ARG A 625 6.60 13.33 18.40
C ARG A 625 5.53 12.25 18.55
N ARG A 626 5.84 11.01 18.15
CA ARG A 626 4.96 9.85 18.36
C ARG A 626 5.37 9.05 19.60
N PRO A 627 4.41 8.54 20.38
CA PRO A 627 4.72 7.59 21.45
C PRO A 627 5.19 6.25 20.88
N ALA A 628 5.91 5.48 21.69
CA ALA A 628 6.22 4.08 21.36
C ALA A 628 4.94 3.23 21.42
N ASP A 629 4.42 2.85 20.26
CA ASP A 629 3.28 1.94 20.12
C ASP A 629 3.57 0.87 19.06
N ILE A 630 2.73 -0.18 18.99
CA ILE A 630 2.93 -1.30 18.07
C ILE A 630 2.92 -0.81 16.61
N ALA A 631 2.06 0.15 16.28
CA ALA A 631 1.98 0.69 14.93
C ALA A 631 3.27 1.42 14.51
N LEU A 632 3.87 2.20 15.40
CA LEU A 632 5.16 2.84 15.19
C LEU A 632 6.27 1.78 15.08
N ARG A 633 6.26 0.76 15.94
CA ARG A 633 7.25 -0.32 15.88
C ARG A 633 7.20 -1.08 14.55
N GLU A 634 6.02 -1.39 14.04
CA GLU A 634 5.83 -2.04 12.74
C GLU A 634 6.22 -1.12 11.58
N THR A 635 5.92 0.18 11.68
CA THR A 635 6.35 1.19 10.69
C THR A 635 7.87 1.29 10.62
N VAL A 636 8.53 1.44 11.78
CA VAL A 636 10.00 1.46 11.89
C VAL A 636 10.60 0.15 11.40
N GLY A 637 9.96 -0.99 11.71
CA GLY A 637 10.35 -2.31 11.19
C GLY A 637 10.29 -2.40 9.67
N ARG A 638 9.20 -1.92 9.05
CA ARG A 638 9.03 -1.89 7.59
C ARG A 638 10.08 -1.00 6.93
N LEU A 639 10.23 0.23 7.41
CA LEU A 639 11.22 1.18 6.88
C LEU A 639 12.65 0.65 7.01
N GLY A 640 12.99 0.00 8.12
CA GLY A 640 14.27 -0.66 8.30
C GLY A 640 14.53 -1.77 7.28
N ARG A 641 13.51 -2.58 6.95
CA ARG A 641 13.60 -3.62 5.90
C ARG A 641 13.73 -3.04 4.51
N GLU A 642 13.02 -1.95 4.21
CA GLU A 642 13.17 -1.21 2.95
C GLU A 642 14.58 -0.63 2.82
N GLY A 643 15.11 -0.05 3.89
CA GLY A 643 16.50 0.42 3.94
C GLY A 643 17.53 -0.69 3.78
N GLU A 644 17.28 -1.87 4.36
CA GLU A 644 18.12 -3.05 4.13
C GLU A 644 18.13 -3.44 2.64
N ALA A 645 16.96 -3.46 1.98
CA ALA A 645 16.87 -3.74 0.55
C ALA A 645 17.60 -2.69 -0.30
N GLN A 646 17.45 -1.39 0.02
CA GLN A 646 18.16 -0.29 -0.65
C GLN A 646 19.67 -0.40 -0.49
N MET A 647 20.14 -0.71 0.72
CA MET A 647 21.54 -0.95 1.01
C MET A 647 22.08 -2.10 0.15
N MET A 648 21.38 -3.24 0.11
CA MET A 648 21.80 -4.40 -0.69
C MET A 648 21.86 -4.07 -2.18
N LEU A 649 20.90 -3.29 -2.71
CA LEU A 649 20.94 -2.83 -4.10
C LEU A 649 22.16 -1.94 -4.36
N ALA A 650 22.40 -0.94 -3.50
CA ALA A 650 23.51 -0.01 -3.63
C ALA A 650 24.88 -0.69 -3.52
N THR A 651 24.96 -1.82 -2.82
CA THR A 651 26.22 -2.55 -2.58
C THR A 651 26.41 -3.77 -3.47
N GLY A 652 25.50 -4.04 -4.42
CA GLY A 652 25.59 -5.22 -5.28
C GLY A 652 25.37 -6.54 -4.54
N GLY A 653 24.54 -6.53 -3.49
CA GLY A 653 24.19 -7.69 -2.66
C GLY A 653 25.10 -7.92 -1.45
N VAL A 654 26.08 -7.04 -1.21
CA VAL A 654 27.00 -7.17 -0.08
C VAL A 654 26.42 -6.54 1.19
N ASN A 655 26.34 -7.33 2.27
CA ASN A 655 25.87 -6.84 3.55
C ASN A 655 26.92 -5.93 4.22
N THR A 656 26.63 -4.64 4.29
CA THR A 656 27.54 -3.60 4.81
C THR A 656 27.10 -3.06 6.18
N HIS A 657 25.86 -2.59 6.29
CA HIS A 657 25.35 -1.84 7.45
C HIS A 657 24.04 -2.40 8.03
N ARG A 658 23.74 -3.69 7.83
CA ARG A 658 22.46 -4.25 8.30
C ARG A 658 22.24 -4.11 9.82
N GLY A 659 23.29 -4.30 10.63
CA GLY A 659 23.19 -4.09 12.08
C GLY A 659 23.10 -2.62 12.46
N ALA A 660 23.82 -1.75 11.76
CA ALA A 660 23.68 -0.30 11.89
C ALA A 660 22.27 0.21 11.56
N ILE A 661 21.60 -0.31 10.52
CA ILE A 661 20.19 0.04 10.20
C ILE A 661 19.29 -0.23 11.41
N TRP A 662 19.52 -1.35 12.12
CA TRP A 662 18.78 -1.68 13.33
C TRP A 662 19.07 -0.70 14.48
N ALA A 663 20.35 -0.53 14.84
CA ALA A 663 20.73 0.30 15.98
C ALA A 663 20.44 1.80 15.74
N LEU A 664 20.96 2.37 14.66
CA LEU A 664 20.73 3.78 14.31
C LEU A 664 19.27 4.02 13.95
N GLY A 665 18.59 3.08 13.29
CA GLY A 665 17.18 3.27 12.94
C GLY A 665 16.29 3.43 14.16
N LEU A 666 16.52 2.65 15.22
CA LEU A 666 15.82 2.78 16.50
C LEU A 666 16.19 4.09 17.22
N LEU A 667 17.47 4.49 17.22
CA LEU A 667 17.91 5.73 17.87
C LEU A 667 17.42 6.98 17.14
N VAL A 668 17.47 7.02 15.81
CA VAL A 668 16.90 8.10 14.99
C VAL A 668 15.40 8.23 15.27
N SER A 669 14.70 7.11 15.32
CA SER A 669 13.27 7.08 15.67
C SER A 669 13.05 7.64 17.07
N ALA A 670 13.85 7.22 18.05
CA ALA A 670 13.74 7.69 19.44
C ALA A 670 14.01 9.19 19.61
N VAL A 671 15.02 9.75 18.92
CA VAL A 671 15.27 11.20 18.94
C VAL A 671 14.07 11.96 18.36
N ALA A 672 13.51 11.46 17.25
CA ALA A 672 12.32 12.05 16.64
C ALA A 672 11.08 11.94 17.54
N MET A 673 10.90 10.81 18.23
CA MET A 673 9.82 10.63 19.23
C MET A 673 9.88 11.68 20.34
N LEU A 674 11.08 12.06 20.76
CA LEU A 674 11.32 13.10 21.76
C LEU A 674 11.27 14.54 21.19
N GLY A 675 10.95 14.69 19.89
CA GLY A 675 10.81 16.00 19.25
C GLY A 675 12.12 16.60 18.74
N GLY A 676 13.16 15.79 18.54
CA GLY A 676 14.45 16.21 17.98
C GLY A 676 15.49 16.62 19.02
N GLU A 677 15.17 16.53 20.31
CA GLU A 677 16.03 16.92 21.43
C GLU A 677 15.89 15.89 22.56
N GLY A 678 16.97 15.60 23.28
CA GLY A 678 16.93 14.68 24.41
C GLY A 678 18.32 14.32 24.93
N GLN A 679 18.42 14.04 26.23
CA GLN A 679 19.64 13.48 26.80
C GLN A 679 19.85 12.06 26.30
N SER A 680 21.11 11.62 26.17
CA SER A 680 21.45 10.30 25.61
C SER A 680 20.71 9.15 26.30
N GLN A 681 20.51 9.22 27.61
CA GLN A 681 19.77 8.21 28.37
C GLN A 681 18.28 8.17 27.99
N ALA A 682 17.61 9.33 27.88
CA ALA A 682 16.21 9.40 27.51
C ALA A 682 15.97 8.86 26.09
N ILE A 683 16.88 9.16 25.16
CA ILE A 683 16.83 8.63 23.79
C ILE A 683 17.00 7.10 23.81
N ALA A 684 17.96 6.58 24.58
CA ALA A 684 18.18 5.14 24.70
C ALA A 684 16.97 4.42 25.32
N ASP A 685 16.34 5.01 26.33
CA ASP A 685 15.15 4.46 26.99
C ASP A 685 13.94 4.42 26.03
N ALA A 686 13.76 5.47 25.23
CA ALA A 686 12.72 5.53 24.20
C ALA A 686 12.95 4.49 23.08
N ALA A 687 14.19 4.33 22.63
CA ALA A 687 14.56 3.29 21.67
C ALA A 687 14.30 1.88 22.23
N ALA A 688 14.60 1.67 23.52
CA ALA A 688 14.34 0.41 24.21
C ALA A 688 12.85 0.11 24.35
N ALA A 689 12.03 1.13 24.66
CA ALA A 689 10.59 1.01 24.70
C ALA A 689 10.05 0.54 23.34
N LEU A 690 10.53 1.14 22.25
CA LEU A 690 10.15 0.73 20.90
C LEU A 690 10.63 -0.69 20.58
N ALA A 691 11.87 -1.04 20.90
CA ALA A 691 12.46 -2.37 20.62
C ALA A 691 11.80 -3.53 21.39
N ARG A 692 11.15 -3.26 22.53
CA ARG A 692 10.40 -4.26 23.32
C ARG A 692 9.04 -4.59 22.72
N LEU A 693 8.49 -3.72 21.87
CA LEU A 693 7.20 -3.95 21.23
C LEU A 693 7.31 -5.02 20.12
N PRO A 694 6.25 -5.80 19.88
CA PRO A 694 6.21 -6.77 18.80
C PRO A 694 6.18 -6.09 17.43
N ASP A 695 6.68 -6.78 16.41
CA ASP A 695 6.59 -6.42 14.99
C ASP A 695 6.03 -7.64 14.25
N GLY A 696 4.73 -7.62 13.95
CA GLY A 696 4.03 -8.77 13.36
C GLY A 696 4.54 -9.15 11.96
N PHE A 697 5.23 -8.23 11.30
CA PHE A 697 5.79 -8.39 9.96
C PHE A 697 7.29 -8.74 9.97
N ALA A 698 7.88 -8.97 11.16
CA ALA A 698 9.28 -9.38 11.27
C ALA A 698 9.50 -10.72 10.53
N PRO A 699 10.52 -10.84 9.65
CA PRO A 699 10.77 -12.07 8.91
C PRO A 699 10.98 -13.26 9.86
N LYS A 700 10.29 -14.37 9.61
CA LYS A 700 10.45 -15.62 10.36
C LYS A 700 11.73 -16.39 9.96
N SER A 701 12.54 -15.86 9.06
CA SER A 701 13.79 -16.48 8.59
C SER A 701 14.98 -16.18 9.51
N PHE A 702 15.88 -17.16 9.67
CA PHE A 702 17.04 -17.03 10.56
C PHE A 702 18.17 -16.19 9.96
N SER A 703 18.51 -15.05 10.57
CA SER A 703 19.71 -14.26 10.25
C SER A 703 21.00 -14.92 10.75
N LYS A 704 22.16 -14.57 10.17
CA LYS A 704 23.48 -15.05 10.62
C LYS A 704 23.73 -14.72 12.10
N GLY A 705 23.36 -13.51 12.53
CA GLY A 705 23.48 -13.07 13.93
C GLY A 705 22.60 -13.87 14.89
N LEU A 706 21.35 -14.15 14.50
CA LEU A 706 20.44 -14.98 15.30
C LEU A 706 20.94 -16.43 15.43
N ARG A 707 21.55 -16.99 14.37
CA ARG A 707 22.20 -18.30 14.42
C ARG A 707 23.38 -18.32 15.39
N ALA A 708 24.23 -17.28 15.36
CA ALA A 708 25.37 -17.16 16.27
C ALA A 708 24.94 -17.01 17.74
N SER A 709 23.98 -16.12 18.01
CA SER A 709 23.40 -15.92 19.35
C SER A 709 22.81 -17.23 19.90
N ARG A 710 22.04 -17.98 19.11
CA ARG A 710 21.51 -19.29 19.52
C ARG A 710 22.60 -20.34 19.73
N ARG A 711 23.58 -20.42 18.82
CA ARG A 711 24.68 -21.40 18.89
C ARG A 711 25.51 -21.22 20.16
N TRP A 712 25.81 -19.98 20.52
CA TRP A 712 26.69 -19.64 21.64
C TRP A 712 25.93 -19.23 22.90
N GLN A 713 24.59 -19.19 22.86
CA GLN A 713 23.71 -18.79 23.98
C GLN A 713 24.06 -17.42 24.56
N VAL A 714 24.37 -16.46 23.68
CA VAL A 714 24.70 -15.08 24.05
C VAL A 714 23.62 -14.10 23.58
N PRO A 715 23.44 -12.94 24.24
CA PRO A 715 22.56 -11.88 23.75
C PRO A 715 22.95 -11.39 22.35
N GLY A 716 21.98 -11.02 21.53
CA GLY A 716 22.19 -10.43 20.20
C GLY A 716 21.82 -8.95 20.15
N ALA A 717 21.78 -8.40 18.93
CA ALA A 717 21.46 -6.99 18.69
C ALA A 717 20.04 -6.60 19.14
N ARG A 718 19.12 -7.57 19.23
CA ARG A 718 17.76 -7.33 19.72
C ARG A 718 17.76 -7.07 21.21
N GLU A 719 18.41 -7.95 21.97
CA GLU A 719 18.53 -7.84 23.43
C GLU A 719 19.31 -6.57 23.82
N GLU A 720 20.36 -6.22 23.08
CA GLU A 720 21.10 -4.96 23.25
C GLU A 720 20.17 -3.74 23.16
N ALA A 721 19.32 -3.68 22.14
CA ALA A 721 18.37 -2.58 21.95
C ALA A 721 17.26 -2.57 23.03
N GLN A 722 16.73 -3.74 23.40
CA GLN A 722 15.68 -3.87 24.42
C GLN A 722 16.13 -3.43 25.82
N CYS A 723 17.44 -3.49 26.08
CA CYS A 723 18.09 -3.02 27.30
C CYS A 723 18.54 -1.56 27.23
N GLY A 724 18.24 -0.83 26.15
CA GLY A 724 18.64 0.58 25.99
C GLY A 724 20.12 0.78 25.68
N PHE A 725 20.69 -0.12 24.85
CA PHE A 725 22.07 -0.04 24.37
C PHE A 725 23.10 0.17 25.51
N PRO A 726 23.19 -0.74 26.49
CA PRO A 726 24.09 -0.59 27.63
C PRO A 726 25.56 -0.40 27.23
N HIS A 727 26.02 -1.00 26.12
CA HIS A 727 27.39 -0.78 25.66
C HIS A 727 27.61 0.65 25.15
N ILE A 728 26.57 1.32 24.66
CA ILE A 728 26.65 2.73 24.29
C ILE A 728 26.56 3.63 25.53
N THR A 729 25.51 3.45 26.34
CA THR A 729 25.18 4.37 27.43
C THR A 729 26.11 4.26 28.63
N ARG A 730 26.64 3.06 28.92
CA ARG A 730 27.47 2.81 30.12
C ARG A 730 28.96 2.71 29.84
N LEU A 731 29.36 2.44 28.60
CA LEU A 731 30.76 2.20 28.24
C LEU A 731 31.26 3.21 27.19
N ALA A 732 30.69 3.19 25.98
CA ALA A 732 31.21 3.95 24.85
C ALA A 732 31.12 5.47 25.04
N LEU A 733 29.94 6.01 25.39
CA LEU A 733 29.74 7.45 25.60
C LEU A 733 30.60 7.98 26.77
N PRO A 734 30.61 7.34 27.97
CA PRO A 734 31.49 7.75 29.05
C PRO A 734 32.98 7.70 28.67
N GLN A 735 33.42 6.67 27.95
CA GLN A 735 34.81 6.55 27.52
C GLN A 735 35.18 7.64 26.49
N LEU A 736 34.30 7.90 25.52
CA LEU A 736 34.49 8.96 24.52
C LEU A 736 34.71 10.32 25.20
N GLN A 737 33.82 10.66 26.14
CA GLN A 737 33.89 11.89 26.91
C GLN A 737 35.14 11.94 27.81
N HIS A 738 35.49 10.83 28.46
CA HIS A 738 36.69 10.72 29.29
C HIS A 738 37.97 10.92 28.48
N SER A 739 38.10 10.29 27.31
CA SER A 739 39.26 10.44 26.44
C SER A 739 39.38 11.87 25.92
N ARG A 740 38.27 12.51 25.52
CA ARG A 740 38.25 13.94 25.14
C ARG A 740 38.70 14.84 26.29
N ALA A 741 38.20 14.62 27.50
CA ALA A 741 38.56 15.39 28.69
C ALA A 741 40.05 15.26 29.05
N ARG A 742 40.70 14.15 28.66
CA ARG A 742 42.13 13.91 28.83
C ARG A 742 43.00 14.44 27.67
N GLY A 743 42.40 15.18 26.72
CA GLY A 743 43.10 15.78 25.60
C GLY A 743 43.40 14.83 24.45
N ALA A 744 42.72 13.69 24.37
CA ALA A 744 42.80 12.83 23.18
C ALA A 744 42.20 13.57 21.97
N SER A 745 42.82 13.39 20.80
CA SER A 745 42.21 13.83 19.54
C SER A 745 40.90 13.06 19.27
N GLU A 746 40.03 13.64 18.43
CA GLU A 746 38.73 13.04 18.14
C GLU A 746 38.84 11.57 17.65
N PRO A 747 39.70 11.22 16.67
CA PRO A 747 39.87 9.82 16.28
C PRO A 747 40.36 8.92 17.44
N GLN A 748 41.24 9.42 18.32
CA GLN A 748 41.70 8.63 19.47
C GLN A 748 40.57 8.37 20.47
N ALA A 749 39.73 9.37 20.74
CA ALA A 749 38.59 9.21 21.64
C ALA A 749 37.54 8.25 21.05
N GLN A 750 37.29 8.31 19.74
CA GLN A 750 36.39 7.38 19.05
C GLN A 750 36.93 5.94 19.03
N LEU A 751 38.25 5.77 18.88
CA LEU A 751 38.89 4.46 19.01
C LEU A 751 38.79 3.90 20.43
N ASP A 752 38.99 4.74 21.45
CA ASP A 752 38.82 4.31 22.84
C ASP A 752 37.37 3.93 23.14
N ALA A 753 36.39 4.65 22.58
CA ALA A 753 34.97 4.29 22.67
C ALA A 753 34.67 2.94 22.00
N LEU A 754 35.27 2.67 20.83
CA LEU A 754 35.20 1.37 20.17
C LEU A 754 35.78 0.26 21.05
N MET A 755 36.94 0.50 21.68
CA MET A 755 37.54 -0.46 22.60
C MET A 755 36.62 -0.72 23.80
N ALA A 756 35.99 0.31 24.37
CA ALA A 756 35.06 0.17 25.48
C ALA A 756 33.83 -0.68 25.12
N ILE A 757 33.35 -0.63 23.88
CA ILE A 757 32.31 -1.55 23.40
C ILE A 757 32.86 -2.98 23.35
N MET A 758 34.05 -3.14 22.77
CA MET A 758 34.67 -4.46 22.55
C MET A 758 35.02 -5.21 23.84
N THR A 759 35.18 -4.53 25.00
CA THR A 759 35.56 -5.21 26.25
C THR A 759 34.54 -6.24 26.74
N SER A 760 33.26 -6.08 26.39
CA SER A 760 32.19 -6.97 26.88
C SER A 760 31.14 -7.35 25.84
N LEU A 761 31.11 -6.69 24.66
CA LEU A 761 30.09 -7.01 23.65
C LEU A 761 30.22 -8.46 23.19
N SER A 762 29.10 -9.19 23.20
CA SER A 762 28.99 -10.50 22.59
C SER A 762 28.84 -10.38 21.07
N ASP A 763 29.90 -9.95 20.39
CA ASP A 763 29.86 -9.61 18.97
C ASP A 763 29.56 -10.86 18.10
N THR A 764 28.34 -10.92 17.56
CA THR A 764 27.90 -12.05 16.74
C THR A 764 28.65 -12.19 15.41
N CYS A 765 29.25 -11.11 14.88
CA CYS A 765 30.09 -11.17 13.68
C CYS A 765 31.41 -11.88 14.00
N VAL A 766 32.04 -11.55 15.13
CA VAL A 766 33.25 -12.25 15.60
C VAL A 766 32.95 -13.71 15.90
N LEU A 767 31.88 -13.98 16.67
CA LEU A 767 31.47 -15.35 17.01
C LEU A 767 31.16 -16.21 15.79
N SER A 768 30.67 -15.61 14.70
CA SER A 768 30.39 -16.33 13.45
C SER A 768 31.64 -16.70 12.66
N ARG A 769 32.74 -15.94 12.79
CA ARG A 769 33.98 -16.11 11.99
C ARG A 769 35.10 -16.79 12.77
N ALA A 770 35.33 -16.36 14.01
CA ALA A 770 36.46 -16.77 14.85
C ALA A 770 36.03 -17.52 16.12
N GLY A 771 34.73 -17.68 16.35
CA GLY A 771 34.18 -18.39 17.51
C GLY A 771 34.52 -17.73 18.85
N MET A 772 34.40 -18.49 19.94
CA MET A 772 34.59 -17.97 21.30
C MET A 772 36.03 -17.51 21.57
N ALA A 773 37.02 -18.18 21.00
CA ALA A 773 38.43 -17.79 21.16
C ALA A 773 38.70 -16.40 20.57
N GLY A 774 38.14 -16.10 19.39
CA GLY A 774 38.24 -14.76 18.80
C GLY A 774 37.47 -13.70 19.59
N LEU A 775 36.33 -14.04 20.17
CA LEU A 775 35.60 -13.12 21.04
C LEU A 775 36.41 -12.79 22.30
N GLN A 776 37.01 -13.79 22.94
CA GLN A 776 37.84 -13.60 24.12
C GLN A 776 39.10 -12.79 23.81
N ALA A 777 39.75 -13.06 22.67
CA ALA A 777 40.90 -12.30 22.21
C ALA A 777 40.55 -10.81 21.95
N MET A 778 39.39 -10.56 21.34
CA MET A 778 38.86 -9.20 21.15
C MET A 778 38.66 -8.47 22.49
N GLN A 779 37.94 -9.11 23.42
CA GLN A 779 37.61 -8.53 24.73
C GLN A 779 38.87 -8.24 25.56
N GLN A 780 39.77 -9.22 25.65
CA GLN A 780 41.03 -9.08 26.39
C GLN A 780 41.94 -8.01 25.79
N GLY A 781 42.09 -8.00 24.46
CA GLY A 781 42.92 -7.01 23.80
C GLY A 781 42.36 -5.59 23.93
N ALA A 782 41.04 -5.42 23.86
CA ALA A 782 40.39 -4.13 24.09
C ALA A 782 40.63 -3.62 25.52
N CYS A 783 40.53 -4.50 26.53
CA CYS A 783 40.88 -4.19 27.92
C CYS A 783 42.34 -3.74 28.05
N GLU A 784 43.28 -4.43 27.38
CA GLU A 784 44.70 -4.06 27.39
C GLU A 784 44.97 -2.69 26.76
N VAL A 785 44.28 -2.34 25.68
CA VAL A 785 44.39 -1.02 25.05
C VAL A 785 43.98 0.09 26.02
N LEU A 786 42.80 -0.07 26.65
CA LEU A 786 42.30 0.91 27.61
C LEU A 786 43.17 0.98 28.87
N ALA A 787 43.59 -0.16 29.41
CA ALA A 787 44.47 -0.23 30.58
C ALA A 787 45.86 0.39 30.33
N ALA A 788 46.36 0.31 29.10
CA ALA A 788 47.59 0.95 28.68
C ALA A 788 47.48 2.48 28.51
N GLY A 789 46.31 3.06 28.76
CA GLY A 789 46.06 4.50 28.69
C GLY A 789 45.37 4.96 27.41
N GLY A 790 44.73 4.05 26.67
CA GLY A 790 44.00 4.34 25.43
C GLY A 790 44.91 4.76 24.27
N CYS A 791 44.31 5.06 23.13
CA CYS A 791 44.97 5.33 21.86
C CYS A 791 45.78 6.65 21.85
N ALA A 792 45.55 7.51 22.84
CA ALA A 792 46.37 8.70 23.08
C ALA A 792 47.78 8.34 23.58
N SER A 793 47.92 7.23 24.31
CA SER A 793 49.20 6.76 24.84
C SER A 793 50.01 5.96 23.81
N PHE A 794 51.34 5.95 23.94
CA PHE A 794 52.19 5.10 23.11
C PHE A 794 51.93 3.60 23.37
N ALA A 795 51.79 3.21 24.64
CA ALA A 795 51.54 1.83 25.04
C ALA A 795 50.18 1.32 24.53
N GLY A 796 49.13 2.16 24.58
CA GLY A 796 47.82 1.84 24.04
C GLY A 796 47.80 1.69 22.53
N ARG A 797 48.50 2.55 21.77
CA ARG A 797 48.65 2.35 20.30
C ARG A 797 49.38 1.05 19.96
N ALA A 798 50.43 0.71 20.72
CA ALA A 798 51.14 -0.55 20.55
C ALA A 798 50.23 -1.76 20.87
N ALA A 799 49.39 -1.66 21.91
CA ALA A 799 48.40 -2.68 22.22
C ALA A 799 47.33 -2.80 21.13
N LEU A 800 46.87 -1.68 20.55
CA LEU A 800 45.89 -1.66 19.48
C LEU A 800 46.42 -2.34 18.21
N ALA A 801 47.68 -2.08 17.86
CA ALA A 801 48.33 -2.74 16.73
C ALA A 801 48.48 -4.25 16.95
N ARG A 802 48.77 -4.71 18.18
CA ARG A 802 48.77 -6.14 18.52
C ARG A 802 47.38 -6.75 18.38
N LEU A 803 46.36 -6.06 18.89
CA LEU A 803 44.96 -6.50 18.78
C LEU A 803 44.57 -6.64 17.30
N ASP A 804 44.86 -5.64 16.48
CA ASP A 804 44.58 -5.68 15.04
C ASP A 804 45.25 -6.87 14.35
N ALA A 805 46.53 -7.13 14.64
CA ALA A 805 47.25 -8.29 14.12
C ALA A 805 46.59 -9.62 14.53
N ILE A 806 46.14 -9.74 15.78
CA ILE A 806 45.43 -10.92 16.29
C ILE A 806 44.10 -11.11 15.57
N MET A 807 43.31 -10.04 15.43
CA MET A 807 41.99 -10.09 14.78
C MET A 807 42.11 -10.48 13.30
N LEU A 808 43.09 -9.94 12.58
CA LEU A 808 43.38 -10.31 11.20
C LEU A 808 43.83 -11.78 11.08
N ALA A 809 44.73 -12.23 11.95
CA ALA A 809 45.21 -13.61 11.95
C ALA A 809 44.09 -14.63 12.21
N GLN A 810 43.10 -14.26 13.02
CA GLN A 810 41.94 -15.10 13.35
C GLN A 810 40.75 -14.89 12.40
N ASN A 811 40.88 -14.04 11.37
CA ASN A 811 39.80 -13.67 10.47
C ASN A 811 38.54 -13.12 11.20
N ALA A 812 38.77 -12.45 12.34
CA ALA A 812 37.75 -11.91 13.22
C ALA A 812 37.39 -10.47 12.82
N SER A 813 36.10 -10.20 12.61
CA SER A 813 35.57 -8.87 12.24
C SER A 813 34.53 -8.41 13.26
N PRO A 814 34.86 -7.43 14.12
CA PRO A 814 33.96 -6.81 15.11
C PRO A 814 32.83 -5.93 14.54
N GLY A 815 32.06 -6.47 13.59
CA GLY A 815 31.01 -5.69 12.92
C GLY A 815 29.93 -5.16 13.86
N GLY A 816 29.57 -5.91 14.91
CA GLY A 816 28.60 -5.43 15.90
C GLY A 816 29.15 -4.27 16.73
N ALA A 817 30.44 -4.29 17.08
CA ALA A 817 31.10 -3.19 17.77
C ALA A 817 31.17 -1.93 16.89
N ALA A 818 31.41 -2.09 15.58
CA ALA A 818 31.37 -1.00 14.61
C ALA A 818 29.98 -0.36 14.50
N ASP A 819 28.93 -1.17 14.38
CA ASP A 819 27.55 -0.68 14.34
C ASP A 819 27.19 0.13 15.60
N LEU A 820 27.62 -0.33 16.78
CA LEU A 820 27.41 0.38 18.04
C LEU A 820 28.28 1.64 18.18
N LEU A 821 29.47 1.68 17.56
CA LEU A 821 30.27 2.90 17.51
C LEU A 821 29.57 3.97 16.69
N ALA A 822 29.06 3.65 15.49
CA ALA A 822 28.30 4.61 14.69
C ALA A 822 27.08 5.16 15.46
N ALA A 823 26.38 4.28 16.19
CA ALA A 823 25.27 4.67 17.07
C ALA A 823 25.72 5.54 18.27
N THR A 824 26.91 5.29 18.82
CA THR A 824 27.52 6.13 19.87
C THR A 824 27.82 7.53 19.35
N LEU A 825 28.43 7.66 18.17
CA LEU A 825 28.73 8.95 17.55
C LEU A 825 27.45 9.73 17.24
N PHE A 826 26.39 9.03 16.83
CA PHE A 826 25.10 9.65 16.60
C PHE A 826 24.52 10.22 17.90
N LEU A 827 24.47 9.41 18.97
CA LEU A 827 23.97 9.86 20.28
C LEU A 827 24.77 11.03 20.85
N ASP A 828 26.08 11.03 20.68
CA ASP A 828 26.97 12.12 21.10
C ASP A 828 26.66 13.43 20.36
N ARG A 829 26.37 13.38 19.05
CA ARG A 829 26.04 14.58 18.25
C ARG A 829 24.65 15.14 18.50
N VAL A 830 23.68 14.29 18.86
CA VAL A 830 22.28 14.71 19.03
C VAL A 830 21.93 15.08 20.46
N ALA A 831 22.69 14.59 21.45
CA ALA A 831 22.52 14.94 22.85
C ALA A 831 23.50 16.02 23.34
N GLY A 832 24.47 16.40 22.49
CA GLY A 832 25.53 17.37 22.77
C GLY A 832 25.16 18.81 22.48
#